data_AF-A0AA36CC41-F1
#
_entry.id   AF-A0AA36CC41-F1
#
_cell.length_a   1.000
_cell.length_b   1.000
_cell.length_c   1.000
_cell.angle_alpha   90.00
_cell.angle_beta   90.00
_cell.angle_gamma   90.00
#
_symmetry.space_group_name_H-M   'P 1'
#
loop_
_entity.id
_entity.type
_entity.pdbx_description
1 polymer ?
#
loop_
_entity_poly.entity_id
_entity_poly.type
_entity_poly.pdbx_seq_one_letter_code
_entity_poly.pdbx_strand_id
1 'polypeptide(L)'
;MPAISQPNRVEDNIALHHHIQALSLRGEHILHMIEIRSINGLTEEEMIPKMRARRSHLLKGCTDVICCFLFMLFIAGWGFIAVIGFLQGNPERLIHPMDSHGRRCGFARTGAYDLTSKPYLLFFDMTACISYSTLLAGCQTPQICVPTCPQNYFSYLQLKVFSDGSLPFNEMVKANMYCVDGFDASTLTTFALVQQAVNDRKCAKYTVPSAPVLGRCMPQILIGTVEELDKLQAANGTLDVLIGQFGDDGGTIPKQTMLNDTSKMVGEVILSEGVLTKMASDLAQSWWQILTLIIIAGVLAFLWTVVMRIFGSLMIWSSIGIIVGGLSVGCGYCWLKWNGLKASGATDDFSFQPIFELYFEMPTTWLVFAIGGSAILLIIVLILLCVASRIRLGVAMIEESSKAIAHMMSTLIFPIFPFLLHIIVFIVWGTVAIWLASTGEENCRQQGQTANQTMANPRCDCATLGIDTNCVYVNVTRDNDQVFWFQAYNLFAFFWMTCFVTALGEIALAGAFASHYWAVDKNRDIPTFPVLRALCFAMKYNLGSLAFGSLLIAIVKFIRVILDYLDKKSQTTQNSVLKAIFCLLKCWFWCLEVFLKFLTKNAYIMMAIYGKGFFTSAKDSFLLLTRNCIRVVVINQVTAFLLFIGKAAITIGIGVVAYFWFTGKWTIDGIPRVDLYYYFLPIIIVLIGSYFIADMFFDVYEMAVDTTFICFLEDGEQNDGSPEKPFFMSANLLKILGKKNETHINVSSSSSASK
;
A
#
# COMPACT_ATOMS: atom_id res chain seq x y z
N MET A 1 79.89 -34.54 -28.91
CA MET A 1 80.37 -34.97 -27.58
C MET A 1 80.15 -33.83 -26.57
N PRO A 2 80.09 -34.09 -25.25
CA PRO A 2 79.18 -33.37 -24.33
C PRO A 2 79.86 -32.50 -23.23
N ALA A 3 79.03 -32.04 -22.26
CA ALA A 3 79.33 -31.51 -20.91
C ALA A 3 79.79 -30.02 -20.82
N ILE A 4 79.19 -29.09 -20.05
CA ILE A 4 78.66 -28.97 -18.65
C ILE A 4 79.66 -28.29 -17.69
N SER A 5 79.27 -27.18 -17.04
CA SER A 5 79.51 -26.89 -15.60
C SER A 5 78.87 -25.57 -15.11
N GLN A 6 78.21 -25.58 -13.95
CA GLN A 6 77.93 -24.41 -13.07
C GLN A 6 78.88 -24.44 -11.83
N PRO A 7 78.95 -23.40 -10.98
CA PRO A 7 77.96 -23.10 -9.92
C PRO A 7 77.50 -21.62 -9.97
N ASN A 8 76.77 -20.97 -9.03
CA ASN A 8 76.25 -21.34 -7.71
C ASN A 8 74.92 -20.57 -7.40
N ARG A 9 74.14 -20.95 -6.37
CA ARG A 9 72.92 -20.24 -5.89
C ARG A 9 72.50 -20.72 -4.48
N VAL A 10 72.80 -19.98 -3.41
CA VAL A 10 72.45 -20.39 -2.02
C VAL A 10 71.86 -19.26 -1.14
N GLU A 11 72.28 -17.99 -1.31
CA GLU A 11 71.86 -16.91 -0.40
C GLU A 11 70.42 -16.38 -0.60
N ASP A 12 69.80 -16.61 -1.77
CA ASP A 12 68.44 -16.12 -2.08
C ASP A 12 67.31 -16.76 -1.23
N ASN A 13 67.54 -17.94 -0.63
CA ASN A 13 66.47 -18.73 -0.01
C ASN A 13 66.00 -18.22 1.36
N ILE A 14 66.80 -17.45 2.09
CA ILE A 14 66.43 -16.98 3.44
C ILE A 14 65.48 -15.77 3.37
N ALA A 15 65.68 -14.88 2.40
CA ALA A 15 64.77 -13.76 2.14
C ALA A 15 63.37 -14.24 1.70
N LEU A 16 63.31 -15.31 0.89
CA LEU A 16 62.05 -15.91 0.44
C LEU A 16 61.24 -16.51 1.60
N HIS A 17 61.90 -17.13 2.58
CA HIS A 17 61.23 -17.79 3.71
C HIS A 17 60.52 -16.79 4.64
N HIS A 18 61.16 -15.67 4.95
CA HIS A 18 60.51 -14.58 5.72
C HIS A 18 59.35 -13.92 4.95
N HIS A 19 59.43 -13.85 3.61
CA HIS A 19 58.33 -13.29 2.82
C HIS A 19 57.10 -14.23 2.77
N ILE A 20 57.32 -15.54 2.78
CA ILE A 20 56.27 -16.57 2.86
C ILE A 20 55.59 -16.55 4.25
N GLN A 21 56.37 -16.42 5.34
CA GLN A 21 55.79 -16.34 6.69
C GLN A 21 54.90 -15.10 6.89
N ALA A 22 55.20 -13.97 6.23
CA ALA A 22 54.35 -12.79 6.24
C ALA A 22 53.00 -12.98 5.50
N LEU A 23 52.92 -13.94 4.55
CA LEU A 23 51.70 -14.27 3.80
C LEU A 23 50.80 -15.29 4.52
N SER A 24 51.31 -16.03 5.51
CA SER A 24 50.58 -17.06 6.28
C SER A 24 49.37 -16.50 7.05
N LEU A 25 49.34 -15.20 7.37
CA LEU A 25 48.25 -14.56 8.11
C LEU A 25 46.99 -14.24 7.28
N ARG A 26 46.91 -14.62 5.99
CA ARG A 26 45.75 -14.33 5.11
C ARG A 26 45.27 -15.51 4.26
N GLY A 27 44.78 -16.57 4.93
CA GLY A 27 43.71 -17.40 4.34
C GLY A 27 43.99 -18.89 4.14
N GLU A 28 44.76 -19.54 5.01
CA GLU A 28 44.97 -20.99 4.92
C GLU A 28 43.86 -21.81 5.60
N HIS A 29 42.75 -21.99 4.87
CA HIS A 29 41.91 -23.19 5.00
C HIS A 29 41.76 -23.93 3.66
N ILE A 30 42.40 -23.45 2.60
CA ILE A 30 42.20 -23.91 1.22
C ILE A 30 43.42 -24.65 0.67
N LEU A 31 44.67 -24.25 0.94
CA LEU A 31 45.86 -25.02 0.50
C LEU A 31 45.83 -26.45 1.04
N HIS A 32 45.59 -26.61 2.34
CA HIS A 32 45.42 -27.92 2.98
C HIS A 32 44.28 -28.75 2.37
N MET A 33 43.25 -28.11 1.78
CA MET A 33 42.13 -28.78 1.14
C MET A 33 42.40 -29.14 -0.34
N ILE A 34 43.34 -28.45 -1.00
CA ILE A 34 43.83 -28.79 -2.34
C ILE A 34 44.69 -30.05 -2.27
N GLU A 35 45.60 -30.10 -1.30
CA GLU A 35 46.51 -31.24 -1.09
C GLU A 35 45.75 -32.53 -0.72
N ILE A 36 44.79 -32.45 0.22
CA ILE A 36 43.92 -33.58 0.61
C ILE A 36 43.03 -34.08 -0.54
N ARG A 37 42.69 -33.24 -1.53
CA ARG A 37 41.72 -33.60 -2.58
C ARG A 37 42.35 -34.03 -3.89
N SER A 38 43.61 -33.70 -4.14
CA SER A 38 44.44 -34.31 -5.20
C SER A 38 44.48 -35.84 -5.07
N ILE A 39 44.46 -36.35 -3.82
CA ILE A 39 44.48 -37.78 -3.48
C ILE A 39 43.20 -38.52 -3.96
N ASN A 40 42.08 -37.82 -4.20
CA ASN A 40 40.77 -38.41 -4.50
C ASN A 40 40.35 -38.35 -5.98
N GLY A 41 41.30 -38.20 -6.93
CA GLY A 41 41.07 -38.49 -8.35
C GLY A 41 40.15 -37.53 -9.12
N LEU A 42 39.84 -36.35 -8.59
CA LEU A 42 39.19 -35.27 -9.34
C LEU A 42 40.23 -34.52 -10.18
N THR A 43 40.06 -34.49 -11.50
CA THR A 43 40.97 -33.80 -12.42
C THR A 43 40.88 -32.26 -12.29
N GLU A 44 41.96 -31.56 -12.62
CA GLU A 44 42.04 -30.09 -12.57
C GLU A 44 40.95 -29.42 -13.44
N GLU A 45 40.63 -30.03 -14.58
CA GLU A 45 39.61 -29.57 -15.55
C GLU A 45 38.20 -29.52 -14.95
N GLU A 46 37.82 -30.47 -14.09
CA GLU A 46 36.54 -30.42 -13.37
C GLU A 46 36.52 -29.35 -12.26
N MET A 47 37.70 -28.94 -11.78
CA MET A 47 37.83 -28.07 -10.62
C MET A 47 37.79 -26.59 -11.00
N ILE A 48 38.29 -26.20 -12.17
CA ILE A 48 38.37 -24.80 -12.62
C ILE A 48 36.98 -24.12 -12.75
N PRO A 49 35.94 -24.72 -13.38
CA PRO A 49 34.60 -24.11 -13.46
C PRO A 49 33.94 -24.01 -12.08
N LYS A 50 34.03 -25.08 -11.28
CA LYS A 50 33.52 -25.13 -9.89
C LYS A 50 34.22 -24.07 -9.02
N MET A 51 35.51 -23.82 -9.22
CA MET A 51 36.23 -22.75 -8.54
C MET A 51 35.80 -21.36 -9.01
N ARG A 52 35.57 -21.12 -10.32
CA ARG A 52 35.17 -19.80 -10.83
C ARG A 52 33.82 -19.34 -10.23
N ALA A 53 32.83 -20.22 -10.16
CA ALA A 53 31.52 -19.94 -9.54
C ALA A 53 31.57 -19.85 -7.99
N ARG A 54 32.47 -20.59 -7.33
CA ARG A 54 32.59 -20.57 -5.86
C ARG A 54 33.46 -19.42 -5.34
N ARG A 55 34.43 -18.95 -6.14
CA ARG A 55 35.36 -17.83 -5.83
C ARG A 55 34.64 -16.48 -5.77
N SER A 56 33.57 -16.28 -6.55
CA SER A 56 32.75 -15.05 -6.49
C SER A 56 32.03 -14.88 -5.14
N HIS A 57 31.63 -15.98 -4.48
CA HIS A 57 30.95 -15.94 -3.17
C HIS A 57 31.90 -15.82 -1.97
N LEU A 58 33.19 -16.16 -2.12
CA LEU A 58 34.15 -16.25 -1.01
C LEU A 58 35.04 -15.01 -0.82
N LEU A 59 35.09 -14.10 -1.79
CA LEU A 59 35.91 -12.87 -1.75
C LEU A 59 35.09 -11.56 -1.70
N LYS A 60 33.82 -11.62 -1.26
CA LYS A 60 32.97 -10.42 -1.14
C LYS A 60 33.33 -9.63 0.13
N GLY A 61 33.95 -8.45 -0.05
CA GLY A 61 34.03 -7.42 0.99
C GLY A 61 32.69 -6.67 1.13
N CYS A 62 32.51 -5.92 2.22
CA CYS A 62 31.31 -5.10 2.38
C CYS A 62 31.29 -3.94 1.36
N THR A 63 30.19 -3.76 0.64
CA THR A 63 30.03 -2.71 -0.36
C THR A 63 29.43 -1.44 0.25
N ASP A 64 29.86 -0.28 -0.25
CA ASP A 64 29.29 1.05 0.06
C ASP A 64 29.11 1.33 1.57
N VAL A 65 30.16 1.04 2.37
CA VAL A 65 30.15 1.12 3.85
C VAL A 65 29.70 2.48 4.40
N ILE A 66 30.03 3.59 3.72
CA ILE A 66 29.59 4.94 4.11
C ILE A 66 28.05 5.05 4.05
N CYS A 67 27.44 4.52 3.00
CA CYS A 67 25.98 4.48 2.86
C CYS A 67 25.33 3.61 3.94
N CYS A 68 25.99 2.52 4.35
CA CYS A 68 25.55 1.71 5.49
C CYS A 68 25.56 2.51 6.80
N PHE A 69 26.62 3.30 7.06
CA PHE A 69 26.70 4.15 8.25
C PHE A 69 25.61 5.24 8.25
N LEU A 70 25.42 5.92 7.11
CA LEU A 70 24.37 6.93 6.94
C LEU A 70 22.96 6.35 7.18
N PHE A 71 22.70 5.13 6.70
CA PHE A 71 21.45 4.42 6.94
C PHE A 71 21.25 4.12 8.44
N MET A 72 22.25 3.55 9.12
CA MET A 72 22.16 3.28 10.56
C MET A 72 21.95 4.56 11.38
N LEU A 73 22.61 5.67 11.02
CA LEU A 73 22.40 6.98 11.64
C LEU A 73 20.98 7.51 11.40
N PHE A 74 20.43 7.30 10.20
CA PHE A 74 19.04 7.67 9.89
C PHE A 74 18.03 6.85 10.72
N ILE A 75 18.22 5.53 10.87
CA ILE A 75 17.36 4.70 11.73
C ILE A 75 17.46 5.13 13.20
N ALA A 76 18.66 5.48 13.69
CA ALA A 76 18.84 6.03 15.03
C ALA A 76 18.09 7.37 15.21
N GLY A 77 18.13 8.25 14.20
CA GLY A 77 17.36 9.50 14.18
C GLY A 77 15.84 9.26 14.18
N TRP A 78 15.36 8.25 13.46
CA TRP A 78 13.94 7.85 13.48
C TRP A 78 13.50 7.34 14.86
N GLY A 79 14.34 6.52 15.50
CA GLY A 79 14.14 6.09 16.89
C GLY A 79 14.14 7.27 17.88
N PHE A 80 15.01 8.26 17.69
CA PHE A 80 15.07 9.45 18.54
C PHE A 80 13.79 10.29 18.47
N ILE A 81 13.26 10.58 17.27
CA ILE A 81 11.98 11.32 17.17
C ILE A 81 10.79 10.50 17.69
N ALA A 82 10.83 9.17 17.58
CA ALA A 82 9.83 8.29 18.18
C ALA A 82 9.84 8.42 19.71
N VAL A 83 11.02 8.39 20.35
CA VAL A 83 11.16 8.59 21.80
C VAL A 83 10.61 9.96 22.23
N ILE A 84 10.89 11.05 21.50
CA ILE A 84 10.29 12.36 21.80
C ILE A 84 8.76 12.30 21.70
N GLY A 85 8.24 11.69 20.63
CA GLY A 85 6.81 11.47 20.45
C GLY A 85 6.17 10.70 21.60
N PHE A 86 6.81 9.66 22.12
CA PHE A 86 6.33 8.89 23.28
C PHE A 86 6.42 9.64 24.61
N LEU A 87 7.43 10.49 24.80
CA LEU A 87 7.61 11.27 26.04
C LEU A 87 6.69 12.49 26.14
N GLN A 88 6.31 13.09 25.01
CA GLN A 88 5.56 14.35 24.95
C GLN A 88 4.15 14.21 24.36
N GLY A 89 3.86 13.10 23.70
CA GLY A 89 2.55 12.80 23.11
C GLY A 89 1.56 12.25 24.13
N ASN A 90 0.28 12.55 23.93
CA ASN A 90 -0.82 11.84 24.57
C ASN A 90 -1.88 11.51 23.49
N PRO A 91 -1.89 10.29 22.92
CA PRO A 91 -2.77 9.94 21.80
C PRO A 91 -4.26 9.94 22.17
N GLU A 92 -4.61 9.79 23.44
CA GLU A 92 -6.00 9.82 23.92
C GLU A 92 -6.67 11.18 23.64
N ARG A 93 -5.88 12.26 23.55
CA ARG A 93 -6.36 13.60 23.16
C ARG A 93 -6.93 13.66 21.74
N LEU A 94 -6.55 12.72 20.87
CA LEU A 94 -7.05 12.61 19.49
C LEU A 94 -8.28 11.69 19.40
N ILE A 95 -8.49 10.81 20.38
CA ILE A 95 -9.52 9.77 20.38
C ILE A 95 -10.78 10.23 21.12
N HIS A 96 -10.62 10.88 22.27
CA HIS A 96 -11.74 11.25 23.14
C HIS A 96 -12.22 12.70 22.88
N PRO A 97 -13.53 12.92 22.63
CA PRO A 97 -14.09 14.26 22.59
C PRO A 97 -14.10 14.90 23.99
N MET A 98 -14.11 16.24 24.03
CA MET A 98 -14.10 17.03 25.25
C MET A 98 -15.42 17.79 25.43
N ASP A 99 -15.85 17.92 26.67
CA ASP A 99 -17.00 18.73 27.09
C ASP A 99 -16.65 20.23 27.19
N SER A 100 -17.64 21.08 27.53
CA SER A 100 -17.43 22.53 27.70
C SER A 100 -16.47 22.92 28.84
N HIS A 101 -16.11 22.00 29.73
CA HIS A 101 -15.12 22.21 30.79
C HIS A 101 -13.74 21.65 30.41
N GLY A 102 -13.57 21.04 29.23
CA GLY A 102 -12.32 20.41 28.81
C GLY A 102 -12.11 18.99 29.31
N ARG A 103 -13.13 18.35 29.88
CA ARG A 103 -13.07 16.97 30.39
C ARG A 103 -13.36 16.01 29.25
N ARG A 104 -12.54 14.97 29.13
CA ARG A 104 -12.64 13.94 28.08
C ARG A 104 -13.76 12.94 28.38
N CYS A 105 -14.70 12.76 27.46
CA CYS A 105 -15.78 11.77 27.60
C CYS A 105 -15.23 10.35 27.48
N GLY A 106 -15.72 9.42 28.32
CA GLY A 106 -15.26 8.01 28.32
C GLY A 106 -13.88 7.81 28.94
N PHE A 107 -13.38 8.78 29.70
CA PHE A 107 -12.04 8.77 30.26
C PHE A 107 -12.04 9.16 31.75
N ALA A 108 -11.08 8.63 32.52
CA ALA A 108 -10.86 9.01 33.92
C ALA A 108 -9.47 9.65 34.09
N ARG A 109 -9.42 10.87 34.63
CA ARG A 109 -8.18 11.52 35.06
C ARG A 109 -8.05 11.33 36.57
N THR A 110 -7.09 10.51 36.99
CA THR A 110 -6.87 10.15 38.40
C THR A 110 -6.73 11.40 39.28
N GLY A 111 -7.55 11.47 40.33
CA GLY A 111 -7.60 12.60 41.26
C GLY A 111 -8.40 13.81 40.79
N ALA A 112 -8.97 13.83 39.58
CA ALA A 112 -9.65 15.01 39.01
C ALA A 112 -11.11 14.75 38.59
N TYR A 113 -11.35 13.79 37.67
CA TYR A 113 -12.71 13.41 37.24
C TYR A 113 -12.74 11.99 36.69
N ASP A 114 -13.92 11.35 36.76
CA ASP A 114 -14.21 10.07 36.10
C ASP A 114 -15.45 10.22 35.21
N LEU A 115 -15.25 10.08 33.90
CA LEU A 115 -16.31 10.08 32.88
C LEU A 115 -16.30 8.77 32.06
N THR A 116 -15.72 7.69 32.59
CA THR A 116 -15.71 6.37 31.93
C THR A 116 -17.12 5.84 31.64
N SER A 117 -18.08 6.13 32.52
CA SER A 117 -19.50 5.81 32.35
C SER A 117 -20.24 6.69 31.34
N LYS A 118 -19.61 7.77 30.83
CA LYS A 118 -20.20 8.75 29.91
C LYS A 118 -19.33 8.92 28.66
N PRO A 119 -19.32 7.96 27.71
CA PRO A 119 -18.42 7.97 26.57
C PRO A 119 -18.81 8.93 25.43
N TYR A 120 -20.05 9.43 25.39
CA TYR A 120 -20.55 10.19 24.25
C TYR A 120 -20.71 11.68 24.55
N LEU A 121 -20.33 12.55 23.62
CA LEU A 121 -20.53 13.99 23.72
C LEU A 121 -21.87 14.43 23.10
N LEU A 122 -22.68 15.16 23.86
CA LEU A 122 -23.92 15.78 23.41
C LEU A 122 -23.78 17.31 23.35
N PHE A 123 -24.24 17.92 22.26
CA PHE A 123 -24.36 19.37 22.09
C PHE A 123 -25.77 19.82 22.51
N PHE A 124 -25.90 20.93 23.25
CA PHE A 124 -27.21 21.48 23.64
C PHE A 124 -27.96 22.15 22.47
N ASP A 125 -27.21 22.71 21.53
CA ASP A 125 -27.73 23.25 20.28
C ASP A 125 -26.67 23.08 19.20
N MET A 126 -26.94 22.19 18.24
CA MET A 126 -26.05 21.87 17.14
C MET A 126 -26.01 22.99 16.08
N THR A 127 -27.05 23.82 15.98
CA THR A 127 -27.14 24.92 15.00
C THR A 127 -26.14 26.04 15.29
N ALA A 128 -25.82 26.25 16.57
CA ALA A 128 -24.84 27.23 17.03
C ALA A 128 -23.37 26.91 16.67
N CYS A 129 -23.06 25.71 16.15
CA CYS A 129 -21.69 25.28 15.84
C CYS A 129 -21.22 25.55 14.40
N ILE A 130 -21.96 26.33 13.59
CA ILE A 130 -21.79 26.35 12.11
C ILE A 130 -21.39 27.72 11.52
N SER A 131 -21.45 28.80 12.29
CA SER A 131 -21.07 30.13 11.78
C SER A 131 -19.56 30.23 11.43
N TYR A 132 -19.19 31.13 10.51
CA TYR A 132 -17.78 31.35 10.12
C TYR A 132 -16.87 31.72 11.32
N SER A 133 -17.42 32.32 12.38
CA SER A 133 -16.73 32.61 13.64
C SER A 133 -16.38 31.36 14.46
N THR A 134 -17.07 30.23 14.26
CA THR A 134 -16.80 28.98 14.99
C THR A 134 -15.41 28.41 14.69
N LEU A 135 -14.90 28.65 13.47
CA LEU A 135 -13.56 28.22 13.04
C LEU A 135 -12.41 28.93 13.79
N LEU A 136 -12.71 30.07 14.43
CA LEU A 136 -11.74 30.92 15.14
C LEU A 136 -11.96 30.95 16.66
N ALA A 137 -13.18 30.68 17.14
CA ALA A 137 -13.58 30.82 18.54
C ALA A 137 -14.09 29.53 19.23
N GLY A 138 -14.25 28.43 18.48
CA GLY A 138 -14.89 27.20 18.99
C GLY A 138 -16.42 27.30 19.04
N CYS A 139 -17.11 26.17 19.29
CA CYS A 139 -18.57 26.17 19.34
C CYS A 139 -19.12 26.80 20.62
N GLN A 140 -20.02 27.78 20.47
CA GLN A 140 -20.60 28.59 21.54
C GLN A 140 -21.80 27.96 22.26
N THR A 141 -21.96 26.64 22.14
CA THR A 141 -23.01 25.85 22.79
C THR A 141 -22.44 25.01 23.94
N PRO A 142 -23.17 24.83 25.06
CA PRO A 142 -22.78 23.86 26.07
C PRO A 142 -22.72 22.45 25.50
N GLN A 143 -21.70 21.72 25.91
CA GLN A 143 -21.38 20.36 25.50
C GLN A 143 -21.15 19.53 26.75
N ILE A 144 -21.79 18.36 26.84
CA ILE A 144 -21.73 17.48 28.02
C ILE A 144 -21.42 16.04 27.60
N CYS A 145 -20.81 15.27 28.50
CA CYS A 145 -20.68 13.82 28.31
C CYS A 145 -21.95 13.11 28.81
N VAL A 146 -22.42 12.09 28.08
CA VAL A 146 -23.62 11.29 28.35
C VAL A 146 -23.33 9.78 28.23
N PRO A 147 -24.04 8.92 29.00
CA PRO A 147 -23.89 7.46 28.90
C PRO A 147 -24.46 6.89 27.60
N THR A 148 -25.54 7.48 27.09
CA THR A 148 -26.28 7.06 25.90
C THR A 148 -26.77 8.29 25.15
N CYS A 149 -26.75 8.26 23.82
CA CYS A 149 -27.32 9.35 23.02
C CYS A 149 -28.86 9.39 23.11
N PRO A 150 -29.50 10.58 22.99
CA PRO A 150 -30.96 10.68 23.03
C PRO A 150 -31.62 9.85 21.93
N GLN A 151 -32.70 9.12 22.25
CA GLN A 151 -33.45 8.30 21.28
C GLN A 151 -34.77 8.93 20.84
N ASN A 152 -35.24 9.98 21.54
CA ASN A 152 -36.52 10.62 21.29
C ASN A 152 -36.35 12.10 20.91
N TYR A 153 -37.32 12.61 20.16
CA TYR A 153 -37.55 14.03 20.06
C TYR A 153 -38.18 14.53 21.38
N PHE A 154 -37.61 15.60 21.93
CA PHE A 154 -38.11 16.23 23.16
C PHE A 154 -37.96 17.74 23.05
N SER A 155 -38.90 18.47 23.63
CA SER A 155 -38.86 19.91 23.85
C SER A 155 -39.30 20.21 25.27
N TYR A 156 -38.55 21.06 25.99
CA TYR A 156 -38.89 21.42 27.36
C TYR A 156 -40.31 22.01 27.50
N LEU A 157 -40.86 22.58 26.41
CA LEU A 157 -42.22 23.13 26.37
C LEU A 157 -43.33 22.07 26.53
N GLN A 158 -43.04 20.79 26.23
CA GLN A 158 -43.98 19.68 26.46
C GLN A 158 -44.33 19.54 27.95
N LEU A 159 -43.43 19.95 28.85
CA LEU A 159 -43.65 19.89 30.30
C LEU A 159 -44.76 20.83 30.78
N LYS A 160 -45.17 21.84 29.99
CA LYS A 160 -46.31 22.73 30.30
C LYS A 160 -47.65 21.99 30.43
N VAL A 161 -47.78 20.81 29.83
CA VAL A 161 -49.03 20.02 29.81
C VAL A 161 -49.29 19.32 31.14
N PHE A 162 -48.23 19.03 31.90
CA PHE A 162 -48.31 18.30 33.16
C PHE A 162 -48.41 19.26 34.34
N SER A 163 -49.12 18.87 35.39
CA SER A 163 -49.16 19.64 36.63
C SER A 163 -47.79 19.64 37.31
N ASP A 164 -47.39 20.79 37.84
CA ASP A 164 -46.15 20.95 38.61
C ASP A 164 -46.04 19.90 39.73
N GLY A 165 -44.85 19.32 39.89
CA GLY A 165 -44.53 18.31 40.91
C GLY A 165 -45.16 16.93 40.69
N SER A 166 -45.97 16.73 39.64
CA SER A 166 -46.62 15.45 39.38
C SER A 166 -45.63 14.34 38.98
N LEU A 167 -45.99 13.09 39.29
CA LEU A 167 -45.23 11.89 38.89
C LEU A 167 -44.83 11.90 37.39
N PRO A 168 -45.75 12.09 36.42
CA PRO A 168 -45.38 12.14 35.00
C PRO A 168 -44.50 13.35 34.61
N PHE A 169 -44.62 14.50 35.29
CA PHE A 169 -43.70 15.63 35.09
C PHE A 169 -42.27 15.24 35.48
N ASN A 170 -42.10 14.68 36.69
CA ASN A 170 -40.79 14.31 37.23
C ASN A 170 -40.14 13.16 36.42
N GLU A 171 -40.92 12.18 35.97
CA GLU A 171 -40.44 11.11 35.08
C GLU A 171 -39.99 11.66 33.73
N MET A 172 -40.76 12.57 33.11
CA MET A 172 -40.42 13.16 31.81
C MET A 172 -39.14 14.02 31.88
N VAL A 173 -38.98 14.82 32.94
CA VAL A 173 -37.74 15.56 33.23
C VAL A 173 -36.56 14.58 33.33
N LYS A 174 -36.67 13.56 34.18
CA LYS A 174 -35.57 12.61 34.43
C LYS A 174 -35.19 11.79 33.19
N ALA A 175 -36.14 11.49 32.31
CA ALA A 175 -35.91 10.65 31.13
C ALA A 175 -35.35 11.42 29.92
N ASN A 176 -35.69 12.72 29.75
CA ASN A 176 -35.40 13.45 28.51
C ASN A 176 -34.63 14.77 28.71
N MET A 177 -34.46 15.27 29.93
CA MET A 177 -33.76 16.53 30.19
C MET A 177 -32.27 16.29 30.46
N TYR A 178 -31.43 16.77 29.53
CA TYR A 178 -29.97 16.64 29.61
C TYR A 178 -29.37 17.93 30.17
N CYS A 179 -28.63 17.84 31.28
CA CYS A 179 -28.08 18.99 32.00
C CYS A 179 -26.56 18.89 32.20
N VAL A 180 -25.92 20.03 32.48
CA VAL A 180 -24.49 20.10 32.81
C VAL A 180 -24.18 19.34 34.10
N ASP A 181 -23.01 18.69 34.17
CA ASP A 181 -22.59 18.00 35.39
C ASP A 181 -22.51 18.97 36.58
N GLY A 182 -22.97 18.52 37.74
CA GLY A 182 -23.14 19.35 38.93
C GLY A 182 -24.52 20.01 39.06
N PHE A 183 -25.37 19.96 38.02
CA PHE A 183 -26.77 20.38 38.10
C PHE A 183 -27.70 19.16 38.10
N ASP A 184 -28.37 18.90 39.23
CA ASP A 184 -29.31 17.78 39.33
C ASP A 184 -30.69 18.14 38.77
N ALA A 185 -31.03 17.51 37.64
CA ALA A 185 -32.34 17.63 37.01
C ALA A 185 -33.51 17.20 37.92
N SER A 186 -33.27 16.37 38.96
CA SER A 186 -34.32 15.96 39.90
C SER A 186 -34.88 17.11 40.75
N THR A 187 -34.14 18.22 40.86
CA THR A 187 -34.57 19.44 41.58
C THR A 187 -35.57 20.28 40.78
N LEU A 188 -35.75 19.99 39.48
CA LEU A 188 -36.68 20.70 38.61
C LEU A 188 -38.09 20.14 38.80
N THR A 189 -38.80 20.60 39.83
CA THR A 189 -40.17 20.12 40.13
C THR A 189 -41.28 21.01 39.55
N THR A 190 -40.96 22.16 38.94
CA THR A 190 -41.95 23.05 38.33
C THR A 190 -41.51 23.53 36.95
N PHE A 191 -42.47 23.85 36.07
CA PHE A 191 -42.16 24.35 34.73
C PHE A 191 -41.35 25.66 34.78
N ALA A 192 -41.57 26.52 35.76
CA ALA A 192 -40.81 27.75 35.94
C ALA A 192 -39.31 27.48 36.22
N LEU A 193 -39.00 26.48 37.05
CA LEU A 193 -37.62 26.05 37.32
C LEU A 193 -36.95 25.43 36.08
N VAL A 194 -37.69 24.60 35.33
CA VAL A 194 -37.26 24.05 34.04
C VAL A 194 -36.90 25.17 33.06
N GLN A 195 -37.79 26.15 32.90
CA GLN A 195 -37.57 27.29 31.99
C GLN A 195 -36.38 28.15 32.43
N GLN A 196 -36.19 28.36 33.73
CA GLN A 196 -35.01 29.05 34.26
C GLN A 196 -33.71 28.27 33.96
N ALA A 197 -33.67 26.97 34.22
CA ALA A 197 -32.49 26.14 33.95
C ALA A 197 -32.13 26.08 32.45
N VAL A 198 -33.15 26.10 31.58
CA VAL A 198 -32.99 26.20 30.12
C VAL A 198 -32.43 27.57 29.72
N ASN A 199 -32.95 28.67 30.27
CA ASN A 199 -32.49 30.03 29.96
C ASN A 199 -31.08 30.31 30.49
N ASP A 200 -30.74 29.76 31.67
CA ASP A 200 -29.39 29.76 32.25
C ASP A 200 -28.38 28.88 31.47
N ARG A 201 -28.82 28.19 30.41
CA ARG A 201 -28.03 27.21 29.63
C ARG A 201 -27.50 26.02 30.47
N LYS A 202 -28.15 25.69 31.59
CA LYS A 202 -27.81 24.54 32.45
C LYS A 202 -28.35 23.23 31.90
N CYS A 203 -29.42 23.27 31.11
CA CYS A 203 -30.01 22.11 30.46
C CYS A 203 -30.37 22.38 28.99
N ALA A 204 -30.37 21.33 28.17
CA ALA A 204 -30.70 21.38 26.76
C ALA A 204 -32.18 21.79 26.54
N LYS A 205 -32.41 22.65 25.53
CA LYS A 205 -33.76 23.12 25.15
C LYS A 205 -34.62 22.02 24.52
N TYR A 206 -33.98 21.21 23.69
CA TYR A 206 -34.58 20.16 22.88
C TYR A 206 -33.59 18.99 22.76
N THR A 207 -34.09 17.80 22.40
CA THR A 207 -33.27 16.70 21.90
C THR A 207 -33.86 16.13 20.63
N VAL A 208 -33.02 15.43 19.86
CA VAL A 208 -33.44 14.67 18.68
C VAL A 208 -32.84 13.26 18.72
N PRO A 209 -33.51 12.25 18.13
CA PRO A 209 -32.97 10.90 18.02
C PRO A 209 -31.57 10.92 17.39
N SER A 210 -30.60 10.36 18.10
CA SER A 210 -29.18 10.48 17.81
C SER A 210 -28.47 9.15 18.01
N ALA A 211 -27.41 8.91 17.24
CA ALA A 211 -26.54 7.74 17.34
C ALA A 211 -25.09 8.17 17.60
N PRO A 212 -24.28 7.32 18.27
CA PRO A 212 -22.88 7.65 18.57
C PRO A 212 -21.98 7.49 17.33
N VAL A 213 -21.29 8.57 16.95
CA VAL A 213 -20.31 8.63 15.85
C VAL A 213 -19.03 9.28 16.37
N LEU A 214 -17.88 8.58 16.32
CA LEU A 214 -16.58 9.07 16.83
C LEU A 214 -16.67 9.69 18.26
N GLY A 215 -17.45 9.05 19.13
CA GLY A 215 -17.69 9.52 20.50
C GLY A 215 -18.66 10.71 20.62
N ARG A 216 -19.36 11.13 19.57
CA ARG A 216 -20.31 12.26 19.59
C ARG A 216 -21.72 11.79 19.23
N CYS A 217 -22.75 12.38 19.84
CA CYS A 217 -24.14 12.10 19.49
C CYS A 217 -24.54 12.90 18.25
N MET A 218 -24.75 12.20 17.13
CA MET A 218 -25.13 12.79 15.85
C MET A 218 -26.58 12.41 15.50
N PRO A 219 -27.42 13.34 15.00
CA PRO A 219 -28.81 13.06 14.66
C PRO A 219 -28.98 11.90 13.67
N GLN A 220 -29.92 10.98 13.95
CA GLN A 220 -30.17 9.77 13.14
C GLN A 220 -30.62 10.08 11.70
N ILE A 221 -31.17 11.28 11.45
CA ILE A 221 -31.48 11.81 10.11
C ILE A 221 -30.26 11.84 9.16
N LEU A 222 -29.02 11.88 9.70
CA LEU A 222 -27.78 11.76 8.91
C LEU A 222 -27.39 10.31 8.56
N ILE A 223 -27.95 9.33 9.27
CA ILE A 223 -27.45 7.95 9.34
C ILE A 223 -28.50 6.96 8.79
N GLY A 224 -29.79 7.30 8.79
CA GLY A 224 -30.86 6.46 8.23
C GLY A 224 -30.89 6.40 6.69
N THR A 225 -31.76 5.56 6.15
CA THR A 225 -32.14 5.59 4.71
C THR A 225 -33.27 6.59 4.44
N VAL A 226 -33.53 6.93 3.17
CA VAL A 226 -34.72 7.74 2.80
C VAL A 226 -36.02 7.07 3.26
N GLU A 227 -36.04 5.73 3.22
CA GLU A 227 -37.19 4.90 3.62
C GLU A 227 -37.37 4.79 5.15
N GLU A 228 -36.31 4.98 5.93
CA GLU A 228 -36.42 5.25 7.37
C GLU A 228 -36.81 6.70 7.64
N LEU A 229 -36.40 7.65 6.80
CA LEU A 229 -36.76 9.06 6.91
C LEU A 229 -38.27 9.27 6.79
N ASP A 230 -38.90 8.66 5.78
CA ASP A 230 -40.35 8.70 5.62
C ASP A 230 -41.07 8.08 6.84
N LYS A 231 -40.52 7.00 7.43
CA LYS A 231 -41.09 6.37 8.65
C LYS A 231 -40.90 7.23 9.91
N LEU A 232 -39.78 7.93 10.03
CA LEU A 232 -39.49 8.88 11.13
C LEU A 232 -40.28 10.18 11.00
N GLN A 233 -40.56 10.64 9.77
CA GLN A 233 -41.39 11.81 9.49
C GLN A 233 -42.90 11.49 9.57
N ALA A 234 -43.32 10.25 9.31
CA ALA A 234 -44.69 9.78 9.50
C ALA A 234 -45.04 9.48 10.97
N ALA A 235 -44.05 9.39 11.87
CA ALA A 235 -44.29 9.34 13.30
C ALA A 235 -44.67 10.74 13.83
N ASN A 236 -45.60 10.81 14.80
CA ASN A 236 -46.12 12.04 15.43
C ASN A 236 -45.08 12.85 16.27
N GLY A 237 -43.79 12.71 16.00
CA GLY A 237 -42.70 13.12 16.89
C GLY A 237 -41.70 14.14 16.34
N THR A 238 -41.83 14.66 15.12
CA THR A 238 -40.83 15.62 14.61
C THR A 238 -40.79 16.93 15.39
N LEU A 239 -39.64 17.64 15.38
CA LEU A 239 -39.49 18.89 16.12
C LEU A 239 -40.46 19.98 15.64
N ASP A 240 -40.85 19.95 14.34
CA ASP A 240 -41.86 20.85 13.78
C ASP A 240 -43.27 20.56 14.32
N VAL A 241 -43.61 19.30 14.63
CA VAL A 241 -44.88 18.94 15.30
C VAL A 241 -44.88 19.44 16.74
N LEU A 242 -43.77 19.29 17.47
CA LEU A 242 -43.63 19.83 18.83
C LEU A 242 -43.73 21.35 18.86
N ILE A 243 -43.13 22.04 17.88
CA ILE A 243 -43.25 23.49 17.69
C ILE A 243 -44.71 23.88 17.41
N GLY A 244 -45.40 23.15 16.52
CA GLY A 244 -46.80 23.40 16.20
C GLY A 244 -47.77 23.19 17.36
N GLN A 245 -47.43 22.30 18.31
CA GLN A 245 -48.26 22.00 19.48
C GLN A 245 -47.95 22.86 20.71
N PHE A 246 -46.68 23.23 20.94
CA PHE A 246 -46.23 23.85 22.21
C PHE A 246 -45.52 25.21 22.04
N GLY A 247 -45.25 25.63 20.80
CA GLY A 247 -44.50 26.86 20.45
C GLY A 247 -43.01 26.62 20.18
N ASP A 248 -42.31 27.65 19.68
CA ASP A 248 -40.89 27.62 19.30
C ASP A 248 -39.94 28.37 20.27
N ASP A 249 -40.48 28.84 21.41
CA ASP A 249 -39.76 29.67 22.39
C ASP A 249 -39.07 30.89 21.74
N GLY A 250 -39.83 31.65 20.93
CA GLY A 250 -39.33 32.85 20.25
C GLY A 250 -38.35 32.54 19.12
N GLY A 251 -38.49 31.38 18.49
CA GLY A 251 -37.60 30.87 17.46
C GLY A 251 -36.27 30.30 17.99
N THR A 252 -36.14 30.07 19.30
CA THR A 252 -34.92 29.48 19.89
C THR A 252 -34.89 27.95 19.88
N ILE A 253 -36.01 27.30 19.54
CA ILE A 253 -36.05 25.90 19.14
C ILE A 253 -36.00 25.85 17.60
N PRO A 254 -34.96 25.27 16.98
CA PRO A 254 -34.81 25.27 15.53
C PRO A 254 -35.86 24.36 14.88
N LYS A 255 -36.38 24.81 13.72
CA LYS A 255 -37.23 23.97 12.86
C LYS A 255 -36.44 22.79 12.30
N GLN A 256 -37.13 21.69 11.99
CA GLN A 256 -36.51 20.49 11.43
C GLN A 256 -35.75 20.80 10.13
N THR A 257 -36.22 21.76 9.31
CA THR A 257 -35.49 22.23 8.12
C THR A 257 -34.14 22.85 8.45
N MET A 258 -34.08 23.80 9.39
CA MET A 258 -32.81 24.41 9.82
C MET A 258 -31.88 23.40 10.49
N LEU A 259 -32.43 22.45 11.26
CA LEU A 259 -31.66 21.35 11.83
C LEU A 259 -31.13 20.40 10.75
N ASN A 260 -31.91 20.12 9.70
CA ASN A 260 -31.49 19.30 8.56
C ASN A 260 -30.38 19.99 7.76
N ASP A 261 -30.48 21.30 7.50
CA ASP A 261 -29.45 22.02 6.74
C ASP A 261 -28.19 22.28 7.59
N THR A 262 -28.37 22.52 8.90
CA THR A 262 -27.29 22.50 9.90
C THR A 262 -26.57 21.16 9.90
N SER A 263 -27.31 20.07 10.07
CA SER A 263 -26.74 18.73 10.19
C SER A 263 -26.11 18.27 8.88
N LYS A 264 -26.65 18.66 7.72
CA LYS A 264 -25.97 18.51 6.41
C LYS A 264 -24.66 19.29 6.35
N MET A 265 -24.61 20.55 6.80
CA MET A 265 -23.38 21.36 6.73
C MET A 265 -22.32 20.92 7.76
N VAL A 266 -22.70 20.58 8.98
CA VAL A 266 -21.78 19.91 9.94
C VAL A 266 -21.46 18.48 9.51
N GLY A 267 -22.35 17.85 8.72
CA GLY A 267 -22.01 16.78 7.80
C GLY A 267 -20.82 17.21 6.94
N GLU A 268 -21.03 17.96 5.87
CA GLU A 268 -19.99 18.40 4.92
C GLU A 268 -18.68 18.95 5.55
N VAL A 269 -18.72 19.55 6.75
CA VAL A 269 -17.57 20.13 7.46
C VAL A 269 -16.85 19.18 8.44
N ILE A 270 -17.56 18.33 9.20
CA ILE A 270 -16.95 17.37 10.16
C ILE A 270 -16.87 15.96 9.55
N LEU A 271 -17.78 15.66 8.62
CA LEU A 271 -18.17 14.35 8.13
C LEU A 271 -18.59 14.42 6.63
N SER A 272 -17.63 14.26 5.71
CA SER A 272 -17.90 13.72 4.37
C SER A 272 -18.35 12.24 4.44
N GLU A 273 -19.16 11.89 5.45
CA GLU A 273 -19.16 10.61 6.15
C GLU A 273 -20.56 10.15 6.61
N GLY A 274 -21.67 10.78 6.18
CA GLY A 274 -22.97 10.07 6.21
C GLY A 274 -22.91 8.75 5.42
N VAL A 275 -22.04 8.71 4.41
CA VAL A 275 -21.62 7.50 3.69
C VAL A 275 -20.56 6.71 4.47
N LEU A 276 -19.50 7.35 4.99
CA LEU A 276 -18.40 6.64 5.66
C LEU A 276 -18.83 5.93 6.96
N THR A 277 -19.77 6.48 7.72
CA THR A 277 -20.34 5.81 8.91
C THR A 277 -21.04 4.50 8.56
N LYS A 278 -21.86 4.50 7.50
CA LYS A 278 -22.46 3.29 6.92
C LYS A 278 -21.38 2.33 6.40
N MET A 279 -20.40 2.83 5.66
CA MET A 279 -19.26 2.03 5.19
C MET A 279 -18.45 1.40 6.34
N ALA A 280 -18.26 2.12 7.45
CA ALA A 280 -17.55 1.65 8.64
C ALA A 280 -18.36 0.59 9.40
N SER A 281 -19.68 0.75 9.48
CA SER A 281 -20.60 -0.28 10.00
C SER A 281 -20.56 -1.55 9.13
N ASP A 282 -20.70 -1.39 7.81
CA ASP A 282 -20.61 -2.48 6.84
C ASP A 282 -19.27 -3.22 6.96
N LEU A 283 -18.15 -2.48 7.11
CA LEU A 283 -16.82 -3.04 7.32
C LEU A 283 -16.69 -3.77 8.65
N ALA A 284 -17.16 -3.19 9.74
CA ALA A 284 -17.12 -3.80 11.07
C ALA A 284 -17.94 -5.10 11.15
N GLN A 285 -18.95 -5.26 10.29
CA GLN A 285 -19.76 -6.48 10.18
C GLN A 285 -19.21 -7.51 9.17
N SER A 286 -18.48 -7.07 8.14
CA SER A 286 -18.00 -7.91 7.01
C SER A 286 -16.49 -8.22 7.00
N TRP A 287 -15.72 -7.71 7.96
CA TRP A 287 -14.24 -7.78 7.96
C TRP A 287 -13.68 -9.21 7.86
N TRP A 288 -14.30 -10.20 8.52
CA TRP A 288 -13.78 -11.57 8.54
C TRP A 288 -14.07 -12.30 7.21
N GLN A 289 -15.18 -11.99 6.54
CA GLN A 289 -15.50 -12.47 5.20
C GLN A 289 -14.53 -11.87 4.17
N ILE A 290 -14.28 -10.55 4.25
CA ILE A 290 -13.27 -9.85 3.42
C ILE A 290 -11.90 -10.53 3.59
N LEU A 291 -11.45 -10.72 4.82
CA LEU A 291 -10.16 -11.35 5.13
C LEU A 291 -10.08 -12.79 4.58
N THR A 292 -11.14 -13.57 4.74
CA THR A 292 -11.22 -14.95 4.24
C THR A 292 -11.10 -15.01 2.72
N LEU A 293 -11.79 -14.13 1.99
CA LEU A 293 -11.71 -14.05 0.52
C LEU A 293 -10.31 -13.60 0.04
N ILE A 294 -9.64 -12.71 0.77
CA ILE A 294 -8.26 -12.30 0.47
C ILE A 294 -7.26 -13.43 0.75
N ILE A 295 -7.46 -14.24 1.79
CA ILE A 295 -6.63 -15.44 2.04
C ILE A 295 -6.83 -16.48 0.91
N ILE A 296 -8.07 -16.70 0.47
CA ILE A 296 -8.37 -17.55 -0.69
C ILE A 296 -7.69 -17.01 -1.95
N ALA A 297 -7.60 -15.68 -2.12
CA ALA A 297 -6.82 -15.07 -3.20
C ALA A 297 -5.34 -15.43 -3.17
N GLY A 298 -4.72 -15.44 -1.98
CA GLY A 298 -3.33 -15.88 -1.81
C GLY A 298 -3.12 -17.35 -2.19
N VAL A 299 -4.04 -18.23 -1.79
CA VAL A 299 -3.99 -19.66 -2.16
C VAL A 299 -4.17 -19.83 -3.68
N LEU A 300 -5.13 -19.13 -4.29
CA LEU A 300 -5.36 -19.17 -5.74
C LEU A 300 -4.19 -18.58 -6.53
N ALA A 301 -3.54 -17.51 -6.04
CA ALA A 301 -2.33 -16.95 -6.63
C ALA A 301 -1.16 -17.93 -6.58
N PHE A 302 -0.93 -18.56 -5.42
CA PHE A 302 0.07 -19.62 -5.28
C PHE A 302 -0.20 -20.78 -6.26
N LEU A 303 -1.43 -21.31 -6.31
CA LEU A 303 -1.82 -22.36 -7.26
C LEU A 303 -1.64 -21.92 -8.71
N TRP A 304 -1.96 -20.66 -9.05
CA TRP A 304 -1.76 -20.12 -10.39
C TRP A 304 -0.27 -20.09 -10.79
N THR A 305 0.65 -19.74 -9.89
CA THR A 305 2.10 -19.83 -10.20
C THR A 305 2.54 -21.26 -10.53
N VAL A 306 1.92 -22.28 -9.90
CA VAL A 306 2.15 -23.70 -10.22
C VAL A 306 1.53 -24.08 -11.57
N VAL A 307 0.37 -23.54 -11.93
CA VAL A 307 -0.24 -23.72 -13.26
C VAL A 307 0.63 -23.10 -14.36
N MET A 308 1.13 -21.88 -14.16
CA MET A 308 2.03 -21.22 -15.12
C MET A 308 3.35 -21.99 -15.31
N ARG A 309 3.85 -22.66 -14.27
CA ARG A 309 5.01 -23.55 -14.39
C ARG A 309 4.77 -24.73 -15.35
N ILE A 310 3.56 -25.30 -15.38
CA ILE A 310 3.24 -26.47 -16.21
C ILE A 310 2.85 -26.04 -17.64
N PHE A 311 2.02 -25.00 -17.75
CA PHE A 311 1.37 -24.61 -19.00
C PHE A 311 1.89 -23.28 -19.59
N GLY A 312 2.90 -22.63 -19.02
CA GLY A 312 3.33 -21.28 -19.43
C GLY A 312 3.59 -21.12 -20.94
N SER A 313 4.24 -22.10 -21.59
CA SER A 313 4.44 -22.11 -23.04
C SER A 313 3.10 -22.20 -23.80
N LEU A 314 2.21 -23.12 -23.39
CA LEU A 314 0.87 -23.26 -23.98
C LEU A 314 0.04 -21.99 -23.78
N MET A 315 0.08 -21.38 -22.60
CA MET A 315 -0.66 -20.17 -22.24
C MET A 315 -0.30 -18.98 -23.14
N ILE A 316 0.97 -18.83 -23.52
CA ILE A 316 1.42 -17.76 -24.44
C ILE A 316 0.83 -17.98 -25.84
N TRP A 317 0.94 -19.20 -26.39
CA TRP A 317 0.38 -19.51 -27.70
C TRP A 317 -1.16 -19.45 -27.73
N SER A 318 -1.82 -19.94 -26.68
CA SER A 318 -3.29 -19.91 -26.59
C SER A 318 -3.82 -18.49 -26.41
N SER A 319 -3.17 -17.63 -25.63
CA SER A 319 -3.59 -16.24 -25.44
C SER A 319 -3.38 -15.39 -26.71
N ILE A 320 -2.26 -15.57 -27.43
CA ILE A 320 -2.07 -14.98 -28.76
C ILE A 320 -3.17 -15.46 -29.72
N GLY A 321 -3.45 -16.77 -29.74
CA GLY A 321 -4.51 -17.36 -30.57
C GLY A 321 -5.91 -16.84 -30.24
N ILE A 322 -6.24 -16.69 -28.95
CA ILE A 322 -7.52 -16.14 -28.48
C ILE A 322 -7.67 -14.66 -28.86
N ILE A 323 -6.62 -13.84 -28.73
CA ILE A 323 -6.67 -12.43 -29.13
C ILE A 323 -6.86 -12.29 -30.64
N VAL A 324 -6.03 -12.96 -31.44
CA VAL A 324 -6.11 -12.87 -32.91
C VAL A 324 -7.42 -13.47 -33.42
N GLY A 325 -7.86 -14.60 -32.87
CA GLY A 325 -9.14 -15.24 -33.21
C GLY A 325 -10.34 -14.38 -32.81
N GLY A 326 -10.37 -13.85 -31.58
CA GLY A 326 -11.43 -12.98 -31.08
C GLY A 326 -11.57 -11.68 -31.88
N LEU A 327 -10.44 -11.03 -32.21
CA LEU A 327 -10.43 -9.87 -33.10
C LEU A 327 -10.92 -10.23 -34.51
N SER A 328 -10.49 -11.38 -35.06
CA SER A 328 -10.93 -11.84 -36.38
C SER A 328 -12.45 -12.10 -36.43
N VAL A 329 -13.00 -12.76 -35.40
CA VAL A 329 -14.45 -13.00 -35.26
C VAL A 329 -15.20 -11.68 -35.08
N GLY A 330 -14.69 -10.75 -34.25
CA GLY A 330 -15.27 -9.43 -34.06
C GLY A 330 -15.33 -8.61 -35.36
N CYS A 331 -14.23 -8.55 -36.11
CA CYS A 331 -14.19 -7.89 -37.42
C CYS A 331 -15.17 -8.55 -38.41
N GLY A 332 -15.21 -9.88 -38.46
CA GLY A 332 -16.17 -10.62 -39.30
C GLY A 332 -17.62 -10.30 -38.94
N TYR A 333 -17.95 -10.25 -37.63
CA TYR A 333 -19.27 -9.86 -37.15
C TYR A 333 -19.64 -8.43 -37.57
N CYS A 334 -18.73 -7.45 -37.44
CA CYS A 334 -18.96 -6.08 -37.87
C CYS A 334 -19.24 -5.98 -39.38
N TRP A 335 -18.46 -6.68 -40.22
CA TRP A 335 -18.70 -6.75 -41.67
C TRP A 335 -20.06 -7.38 -42.02
N LEU A 336 -20.45 -8.46 -41.34
CA LEU A 336 -21.75 -9.10 -41.52
C LEU A 336 -22.91 -8.19 -41.09
N LYS A 337 -22.79 -7.51 -39.95
CA LYS A 337 -23.80 -6.55 -39.46
C LYS A 337 -23.96 -5.35 -40.38
N TRP A 338 -22.87 -4.77 -40.87
CA TRP A 338 -22.91 -3.70 -41.87
C TRP A 338 -23.64 -4.12 -43.14
N ASN A 339 -23.28 -5.28 -43.72
CA ASN A 339 -23.94 -5.80 -44.91
C ASN A 339 -25.44 -6.04 -44.68
N GLY A 340 -25.83 -6.60 -43.54
CA GLY A 340 -27.24 -6.84 -43.20
C GLY A 340 -28.06 -5.56 -43.04
N LEU A 341 -27.55 -4.57 -42.30
CA LEU A 341 -28.22 -3.28 -42.10
C LEU A 341 -28.33 -2.48 -43.41
N LYS A 342 -27.28 -2.51 -44.24
CA LYS A 342 -27.29 -1.89 -45.57
C LYS A 342 -28.26 -2.56 -46.53
N ALA A 343 -28.36 -3.90 -46.51
CA ALA A 343 -29.35 -4.64 -47.30
C ALA A 343 -30.79 -4.39 -46.85
N SER A 344 -31.01 -4.05 -45.57
CA SER A 344 -32.33 -3.72 -45.01
C SER A 344 -32.76 -2.26 -45.25
N GLY A 345 -31.92 -1.43 -45.90
CA GLY A 345 -32.24 -0.03 -46.19
C GLY A 345 -32.24 0.90 -44.99
N ALA A 346 -31.48 0.58 -43.93
CA ALA A 346 -31.36 1.44 -42.75
C ALA A 346 -30.78 2.84 -43.10
N THR A 347 -31.33 3.89 -42.48
CA THR A 347 -30.99 5.29 -42.74
C THR A 347 -29.77 5.76 -41.94
N ASP A 348 -28.80 6.39 -42.62
CA ASP A 348 -27.58 6.97 -42.04
C ASP A 348 -27.75 8.47 -41.70
N ASP A 349 -28.67 8.82 -40.78
CA ASP A 349 -28.91 10.23 -40.41
C ASP A 349 -28.07 10.64 -39.18
N PHE A 350 -27.03 11.44 -39.41
CA PHE A 350 -25.94 11.67 -38.45
C PHE A 350 -26.26 12.78 -37.43
N SER A 351 -27.41 12.68 -36.77
CA SER A 351 -27.84 13.60 -35.72
C SER A 351 -27.21 13.20 -34.37
N PHE A 352 -26.62 14.17 -33.65
CA PHE A 352 -26.02 13.92 -32.33
C PHE A 352 -27.12 13.70 -31.28
N GLN A 353 -27.50 12.43 -31.09
CA GLN A 353 -28.48 12.00 -30.09
C GLN A 353 -27.73 11.47 -28.84
N PRO A 354 -28.16 11.79 -27.60
CA PRO A 354 -27.50 11.31 -26.39
C PRO A 354 -27.75 9.83 -26.06
N ILE A 355 -28.44 9.09 -26.93
CA ILE A 355 -28.85 7.69 -26.73
C ILE A 355 -27.89 6.77 -27.49
N PHE A 356 -27.03 6.06 -26.76
CA PHE A 356 -26.01 5.16 -27.36
C PHE A 356 -26.60 4.01 -28.19
N GLU A 357 -27.80 3.54 -27.87
CA GLU A 357 -28.44 2.42 -28.56
C GLU A 357 -28.72 2.72 -30.05
N LEU A 358 -29.11 3.96 -30.39
CA LEU A 358 -29.33 4.39 -31.78
C LEU A 358 -28.09 4.20 -32.67
N TYR A 359 -26.89 4.45 -32.12
CA TYR A 359 -25.64 4.29 -32.87
C TYR A 359 -25.36 2.84 -33.25
N PHE A 360 -25.85 1.86 -32.49
CA PHE A 360 -25.70 0.42 -32.81
C PHE A 360 -26.68 -0.08 -33.86
N GLU A 361 -27.70 0.71 -34.24
CA GLU A 361 -28.61 0.39 -35.33
C GLU A 361 -28.16 0.97 -36.69
N MET A 362 -27.31 2.00 -36.69
CA MET A 362 -26.81 2.63 -37.92
C MET A 362 -25.74 1.78 -38.64
N PRO A 363 -25.84 1.57 -39.98
CA PRO A 363 -24.85 0.80 -40.73
C PRO A 363 -23.48 1.50 -40.76
N THR A 364 -23.42 2.83 -40.85
CA THR A 364 -22.16 3.59 -40.79
C THR A 364 -21.31 3.30 -39.56
N THR A 365 -21.89 3.14 -38.37
CA THR A 365 -21.16 2.77 -37.14
C THR A 365 -20.43 1.43 -37.29
N TRP A 366 -21.13 0.41 -37.79
CA TRP A 366 -20.57 -0.91 -38.01
C TRP A 366 -19.49 -0.92 -39.10
N LEU A 367 -19.59 -0.06 -40.12
CA LEU A 367 -18.54 0.13 -41.12
C LEU A 367 -17.26 0.72 -40.52
N VAL A 368 -17.39 1.73 -39.65
CA VAL A 368 -16.24 2.33 -38.95
C VAL A 368 -15.54 1.30 -38.06
N PHE A 369 -16.30 0.52 -37.29
CA PHE A 369 -15.73 -0.58 -36.49
C PHE A 369 -15.13 -1.70 -37.33
N ALA A 370 -15.74 -2.05 -38.48
CA ALA A 370 -15.21 -3.05 -39.40
C ALA A 370 -13.86 -2.63 -39.99
N ILE A 371 -13.74 -1.41 -40.52
CA ILE A 371 -12.50 -0.89 -41.11
C ILE A 371 -11.43 -0.70 -40.03
N GLY A 372 -11.77 -0.03 -38.93
CA GLY A 372 -10.84 0.24 -37.82
C GLY A 372 -10.32 -1.05 -37.17
N GLY A 373 -11.22 -2.00 -36.88
CA GLY A 373 -10.86 -3.31 -36.35
C GLY A 373 -9.98 -4.11 -37.31
N SER A 374 -10.30 -4.11 -38.62
CA SER A 374 -9.49 -4.82 -39.62
C SER A 374 -8.07 -4.24 -39.74
N ALA A 375 -7.92 -2.92 -39.67
CA ALA A 375 -6.61 -2.26 -39.67
C ALA A 375 -5.80 -2.58 -38.41
N ILE A 376 -6.44 -2.56 -37.23
CA ILE A 376 -5.80 -2.94 -35.95
C ILE A 376 -5.36 -4.41 -35.97
N LEU A 377 -6.22 -5.31 -36.45
CA LEU A 377 -5.90 -6.74 -36.60
C LEU A 377 -4.69 -6.96 -37.52
N LEU A 378 -4.64 -6.28 -38.67
CA LEU A 378 -3.50 -6.34 -39.59
C LEU A 378 -2.19 -5.87 -38.92
N ILE A 379 -2.23 -4.74 -38.22
CA ILE A 379 -1.07 -4.21 -37.49
C ILE A 379 -0.58 -5.21 -36.43
N ILE A 380 -1.50 -5.78 -35.62
CA ILE A 380 -1.16 -6.77 -34.59
C ILE A 380 -0.53 -8.02 -35.22
N VAL A 381 -1.11 -8.55 -36.31
CA VAL A 381 -0.57 -9.73 -37.00
C VAL A 381 0.82 -9.45 -37.59
N LEU A 382 1.04 -8.29 -38.21
CA LEU A 382 2.36 -7.90 -38.73
C LEU A 382 3.41 -7.79 -37.61
N ILE A 383 3.06 -7.20 -36.47
CA ILE A 383 3.94 -7.13 -35.28
C ILE A 383 4.27 -8.55 -34.77
N LEU A 384 3.25 -9.41 -34.61
CA LEU A 384 3.45 -10.79 -34.15
C LEU A 384 4.37 -11.57 -35.09
N LEU A 385 4.22 -11.43 -36.41
CA LEU A 385 5.09 -12.07 -37.40
C LEU A 385 6.53 -11.55 -37.31
N CYS A 386 6.73 -10.24 -37.23
CA CYS A 386 8.07 -9.63 -37.10
C CYS A 386 8.80 -10.08 -35.81
N VAL A 387 8.05 -10.26 -34.72
CA VAL A 387 8.60 -10.56 -33.39
C VAL A 387 8.60 -12.07 -33.08
N ALA A 388 8.01 -12.93 -33.91
CA ALA A 388 7.86 -14.37 -33.68
C ALA A 388 9.17 -15.13 -33.36
N SER A 389 10.31 -14.70 -33.89
CA SER A 389 11.63 -15.26 -33.54
C SER A 389 12.05 -14.92 -32.09
N ARG A 390 11.69 -13.73 -31.61
CA ARG A 390 11.94 -13.25 -30.25
C ARG A 390 10.92 -13.80 -29.25
N ILE A 391 9.65 -13.96 -29.64
CA ILE A 391 8.62 -14.63 -28.81
C ILE A 391 9.07 -16.06 -28.48
N ARG A 392 9.57 -16.83 -29.46
CA ARG A 392 10.12 -18.18 -29.21
C ARG A 392 11.26 -18.20 -28.20
N LEU A 393 12.15 -17.21 -28.23
CA LEU A 393 13.21 -17.07 -27.21
C LEU A 393 12.62 -16.72 -25.83
N GLY A 394 11.65 -15.79 -25.78
CA GLY A 394 10.97 -15.42 -24.54
C GLY A 394 10.21 -16.57 -23.89
N VAL A 395 9.48 -17.36 -24.67
CA VAL A 395 8.82 -18.61 -24.21
C VAL A 395 9.84 -19.55 -23.57
N ALA A 396 11.02 -19.73 -24.18
CA ALA A 396 12.06 -20.58 -23.62
C ALA A 396 12.69 -20.00 -22.33
N MET A 397 12.88 -18.67 -22.24
CA MET A 397 13.31 -18.01 -21.00
C MET A 397 12.31 -18.22 -19.85
N ILE A 398 11.01 -18.11 -20.16
CA ILE A 398 9.90 -18.33 -19.22
C ILE A 398 9.84 -19.80 -18.77
N GLU A 399 10.11 -20.74 -19.67
CA GLU A 399 10.22 -22.17 -19.35
C GLU A 399 11.41 -22.47 -18.40
N GLU A 400 12.60 -21.91 -18.66
CA GLU A 400 13.76 -22.08 -17.77
C GLU A 400 13.56 -21.40 -16.40
N SER A 401 12.94 -20.22 -16.38
CA SER A 401 12.59 -19.52 -15.13
C SER A 401 11.58 -20.34 -14.31
N SER A 402 10.63 -20.98 -14.97
CA SER A 402 9.67 -21.90 -14.35
C SER A 402 10.36 -23.14 -13.77
N LYS A 403 11.41 -23.67 -14.42
CA LYS A 403 12.25 -24.76 -13.88
C LYS A 403 13.07 -24.32 -12.67
N ALA A 404 13.55 -23.08 -12.63
CA ALA A 404 14.25 -22.54 -11.47
C ALA A 404 13.34 -22.38 -10.24
N ILE A 405 12.14 -21.83 -10.43
CA ILE A 405 11.09 -21.75 -9.38
C ILE A 405 10.68 -23.16 -8.93
N ALA A 406 10.53 -24.10 -9.87
CA ALA A 406 10.17 -25.49 -9.60
C ALA A 406 11.16 -26.21 -8.67
N HIS A 407 12.46 -25.97 -8.86
CA HIS A 407 13.54 -26.56 -8.07
C HIS A 407 13.66 -25.91 -6.70
N MET A 408 13.42 -24.59 -6.61
CA MET A 408 13.59 -23.79 -5.40
C MET A 408 12.26 -23.34 -4.78
N MET A 409 11.31 -24.25 -4.54
CA MET A 409 9.93 -23.94 -4.09
C MET A 409 9.80 -22.93 -2.93
N SER A 410 10.83 -22.80 -2.07
CA SER A 410 10.94 -21.74 -1.05
C SER A 410 10.74 -20.30 -1.59
N THR A 411 11.01 -20.04 -2.88
CA THR A 411 10.80 -18.73 -3.51
C THR A 411 9.33 -18.33 -3.56
N LEU A 412 8.40 -19.29 -3.65
CA LEU A 412 6.96 -19.02 -3.73
C LEU A 412 6.36 -18.58 -2.39
N ILE A 413 6.95 -19.01 -1.27
CA ILE A 413 6.52 -18.62 0.08
C ILE A 413 7.21 -17.32 0.51
N PHE A 414 8.35 -16.98 -0.11
CA PHE A 414 9.15 -15.81 0.24
C PHE A 414 8.40 -14.48 0.32
N PRO A 415 7.42 -14.12 -0.54
CA PRO A 415 6.76 -12.81 -0.50
C PRO A 415 6.04 -12.47 0.81
N ILE A 416 5.69 -13.49 1.60
CA ILE A 416 5.14 -13.29 2.95
C ILE A 416 6.16 -12.54 3.84
N PHE A 417 7.46 -12.75 3.66
CA PHE A 417 8.51 -12.08 4.44
C PHE A 417 8.58 -10.55 4.20
N PRO A 418 8.79 -10.02 2.97
CA PRO A 418 8.77 -8.58 2.76
C PRO A 418 7.38 -7.99 3.05
N PHE A 419 6.28 -8.70 2.79
CA PHE A 419 4.93 -8.23 3.15
C PHE A 419 4.76 -7.96 4.65
N LEU A 420 5.19 -8.90 5.50
CA LEU A 420 5.19 -8.70 6.96
C LEU A 420 6.11 -7.53 7.37
N LEU A 421 7.26 -7.35 6.72
CA LEU A 421 8.12 -6.19 6.96
C LEU A 421 7.48 -4.87 6.54
N HIS A 422 6.75 -4.81 5.42
CA HIS A 422 6.00 -3.63 5.00
C HIS A 422 4.87 -3.29 5.99
N ILE A 423 4.16 -4.29 6.52
CA ILE A 423 3.17 -4.09 7.60
C ILE A 423 3.84 -3.53 8.86
N ILE A 424 4.99 -4.09 9.28
CA ILE A 424 5.73 -3.59 10.44
C ILE A 424 6.16 -2.13 10.23
N VAL A 425 6.71 -1.79 9.05
CA VAL A 425 7.10 -0.41 8.70
C VAL A 425 5.90 0.54 8.73
N PHE A 426 4.73 0.12 8.23
CA PHE A 426 3.50 0.91 8.26
C PHE A 426 2.99 1.13 9.70
N ILE A 427 3.01 0.10 10.56
CA ILE A 427 2.61 0.21 11.97
C ILE A 427 3.56 1.14 12.74
N VAL A 428 4.88 1.00 12.56
CA VAL A 428 5.87 1.87 13.22
C VAL A 428 5.71 3.32 12.75
N TRP A 429 5.57 3.56 11.45
CA TRP A 429 5.32 4.90 10.91
C TRP A 429 4.03 5.51 11.47
N GLY A 430 2.92 4.77 11.45
CA GLY A 430 1.60 5.23 11.89
C GLY A 430 1.55 5.51 13.38
N THR A 431 2.17 4.65 14.21
CA THR A 431 2.28 4.90 15.65
C THR A 431 3.12 6.14 15.94
N VAL A 432 4.32 6.27 15.35
CA VAL A 432 5.14 7.49 15.50
C VAL A 432 4.39 8.73 15.01
N ALA A 433 3.64 8.64 13.90
CA ALA A 433 2.85 9.76 13.38
C ALA A 433 1.73 10.19 14.37
N ILE A 434 0.99 9.25 14.95
CA ILE A 434 -0.08 9.54 15.92
C ILE A 434 0.50 10.18 17.19
N TRP A 435 1.57 9.62 17.74
CA TRP A 435 2.20 10.15 18.95
C TRP A 435 2.78 11.55 18.71
N LEU A 436 3.51 11.77 17.62
CA LEU A 436 3.98 13.11 17.19
C LEU A 436 2.83 14.09 16.90
N ALA A 437 1.69 13.64 16.37
CA ALA A 437 0.52 14.52 16.15
C ALA A 437 -0.14 14.95 17.48
N SER A 438 0.08 14.21 18.56
CA SER A 438 -0.49 14.44 19.88
C SER A 438 0.41 15.24 20.84
N THR A 439 1.64 15.59 20.44
CA THR A 439 2.60 16.33 21.28
C THR A 439 2.16 17.75 21.57
N GLY A 440 2.43 18.20 22.80
CA GLY A 440 2.25 19.58 23.25
C GLY A 440 1.70 19.65 24.68
N GLU A 441 1.73 20.84 25.25
CA GLU A 441 1.28 21.10 26.61
C GLU A 441 -0.18 21.59 26.62
N GLU A 442 -0.99 21.09 27.56
CA GLU A 442 -2.35 21.59 27.79
C GLU A 442 -2.28 23.00 28.39
N ASN A 443 -2.96 23.97 27.78
CA ASN A 443 -3.00 25.35 28.25
C ASN A 443 -4.42 25.66 28.77
N CYS A 444 -4.58 25.54 30.08
CA CYS A 444 -5.82 25.87 30.80
C CYS A 444 -5.72 27.26 31.44
N ARG A 445 -6.85 27.96 31.50
CA ARG A 445 -6.96 29.30 32.08
C ARG A 445 -8.19 29.41 32.96
N GLN A 446 -8.12 30.31 33.93
CA GLN A 446 -9.29 30.62 34.75
C GLN A 446 -10.36 31.34 33.92
N GLN A 447 -11.63 31.10 34.23
CA GLN A 447 -12.78 31.77 33.64
C GLN A 447 -12.98 33.11 34.34
N GLY A 448 -12.66 34.20 33.65
CA GLY A 448 -12.66 35.55 34.19
C GLY A 448 -14.06 36.02 34.58
N GLN A 449 -14.29 36.21 35.88
CA GLN A 449 -15.39 37.02 36.38
C GLN A 449 -15.05 38.51 36.22
N THR A 450 -16.07 39.34 35.99
CA THR A 450 -16.04 40.77 35.64
C THR A 450 -15.29 41.19 34.37
N ALA A 451 -16.07 41.70 33.41
CA ALA A 451 -15.59 42.52 32.32
C ALA A 451 -15.14 43.89 32.84
N ASN A 452 -13.84 44.05 33.13
CA ASN A 452 -13.11 45.32 33.09
C ASN A 452 -11.61 45.11 33.41
N GLN A 453 -10.85 44.52 32.48
CA GLN A 453 -9.43 44.86 32.20
C GLN A 453 -8.85 43.98 31.09
N THR A 454 -7.90 44.53 30.33
CA THR A 454 -7.20 43.90 29.18
C THR A 454 -6.11 42.89 29.60
N MET A 455 -6.30 42.20 30.73
CA MET A 455 -5.37 41.21 31.25
C MET A 455 -5.88 39.81 30.90
N ALA A 456 -5.16 39.08 30.04
CA ALA A 456 -5.57 37.73 29.65
C ALA A 456 -5.53 36.78 30.86
N ASN A 457 -6.65 36.12 31.17
CA ASN A 457 -6.86 35.33 32.40
C ASN A 457 -5.67 34.43 32.76
N PRO A 458 -5.31 34.32 34.06
CA PRO A 458 -4.16 33.56 34.51
C PRO A 458 -4.28 32.07 34.16
N ARG A 459 -3.13 31.41 33.98
CA ARG A 459 -3.06 29.96 33.79
C ARG A 459 -3.45 29.24 35.08
N CYS A 460 -4.22 28.17 34.94
CA CYS A 460 -4.49 27.18 35.99
C CYS A 460 -3.90 25.84 35.57
N ASP A 461 -3.68 24.94 36.54
CA ASP A 461 -3.18 23.60 36.25
C ASP A 461 -4.28 22.74 35.60
N CYS A 462 -4.00 22.19 34.41
CA CYS A 462 -4.92 21.28 33.74
C CYS A 462 -5.13 19.96 34.51
N ALA A 463 -4.28 19.65 35.50
CA ALA A 463 -4.53 18.54 36.42
C ALA A 463 -5.77 18.76 37.31
N THR A 464 -6.17 20.01 37.59
CA THR A 464 -7.34 20.32 38.46
C THR A 464 -8.65 20.52 37.69
N LEU A 465 -8.69 20.22 36.38
CA LEU A 465 -9.92 20.23 35.57
C LEU A 465 -10.98 19.33 36.22
N GLY A 466 -12.15 19.89 36.55
CA GLY A 466 -13.23 19.18 37.24
C GLY A 466 -13.19 19.25 38.78
N ILE A 467 -12.10 19.75 39.38
CA ILE A 467 -12.03 20.10 40.81
C ILE A 467 -12.25 21.62 40.97
N ASP A 468 -11.48 22.43 40.23
CA ASP A 468 -11.71 23.87 40.14
C ASP A 468 -12.69 24.15 39.00
N THR A 469 -13.94 24.50 39.35
CA THR A 469 -14.99 24.85 38.40
C THR A 469 -14.67 26.11 37.58
N ASN A 470 -13.70 26.92 38.02
CA ASN A 470 -13.27 28.11 37.29
C ASN A 470 -12.12 27.82 36.31
N CYS A 471 -11.51 26.63 36.32
CA CYS A 471 -10.43 26.30 35.41
C CYS A 471 -10.97 25.64 34.12
N VAL A 472 -10.68 26.24 32.96
CA VAL A 472 -11.18 25.79 31.66
C VAL A 472 -10.02 25.53 30.70
N TYR A 473 -10.07 24.41 29.99
CA TYR A 473 -9.14 24.10 28.90
C TYR A 473 -9.36 25.02 27.70
N VAL A 474 -8.28 25.60 27.15
CA VAL A 474 -8.35 26.50 25.99
C VAL A 474 -7.81 25.83 24.73
N ASN A 475 -6.55 25.41 24.75
CA ASN A 475 -5.88 24.79 23.60
C ASN A 475 -4.63 23.99 24.02
N VAL A 476 -4.00 23.32 23.06
CA VAL A 476 -2.64 22.76 23.23
C VAL A 476 -1.63 23.79 22.71
N THR A 477 -0.67 24.19 23.55
CA THR A 477 0.51 24.92 23.09
C THR A 477 1.57 23.93 22.61
N ARG A 478 1.98 24.05 21.36
CA ARG A 478 3.03 23.24 20.72
C ARG A 478 3.85 24.11 19.77
N ASP A 479 5.10 23.73 19.53
CA ASP A 479 5.86 24.26 18.39
C ASP A 479 5.39 23.56 17.11
N ASN A 480 4.64 24.29 16.28
CA ASN A 480 4.08 23.76 15.03
C ASN A 480 5.18 23.48 13.98
N ASP A 481 6.28 24.24 13.98
CA ASP A 481 7.36 24.08 13.03
C ASP A 481 8.21 22.85 13.38
N GLN A 482 8.51 22.65 14.67
CA GLN A 482 9.20 21.45 15.15
C GLN A 482 8.39 20.18 14.85
N VAL A 483 7.08 20.17 15.16
CA VAL A 483 6.20 19.02 14.89
C VAL A 483 6.09 18.76 13.38
N PHE A 484 6.02 19.80 12.56
CA PHE A 484 6.03 19.66 11.09
C PHE A 484 7.30 18.96 10.59
N TRP A 485 8.48 19.38 11.04
CA TRP A 485 9.74 18.76 10.62
C TRP A 485 9.89 17.31 11.11
N PHE A 486 9.43 16.99 12.33
CA PHE A 486 9.42 15.60 12.81
C PHE A 486 8.46 14.72 12.01
N GLN A 487 7.28 15.21 11.64
CA GLN A 487 6.34 14.48 10.77
C GLN A 487 6.89 14.31 9.35
N ALA A 488 7.56 15.32 8.80
CA ALA A 488 8.23 15.24 7.49
C ALA A 488 9.35 14.18 7.50
N TYR A 489 10.15 14.12 8.57
CA TYR A 489 11.18 13.09 8.75
C TYR A 489 10.56 11.69 8.89
N ASN A 490 9.51 11.53 9.70
CA ASN A 490 8.79 10.26 9.87
C ASN A 490 8.20 9.76 8.53
N LEU A 491 7.60 10.65 7.74
CA LEU A 491 7.08 10.33 6.41
C LEU A 491 8.20 9.94 5.43
N PHE A 492 9.34 10.62 5.47
CA PHE A 492 10.50 10.24 4.66
C PHE A 492 11.06 8.86 5.08
N ALA A 493 11.10 8.57 6.38
CA ALA A 493 11.52 7.28 6.91
C ALA A 493 10.61 6.14 6.42
N PHE A 494 9.29 6.34 6.36
CA PHE A 494 8.36 5.39 5.76
C PHE A 494 8.67 5.08 4.30
N PHE A 495 8.95 6.10 3.47
CA PHE A 495 9.34 5.89 2.07
C PHE A 495 10.67 5.14 1.94
N TRP A 496 11.69 5.53 2.70
CA TRP A 496 13.00 4.86 2.64
C TRP A 496 12.92 3.42 3.12
N MET A 497 12.29 3.15 4.26
CA MET A 497 12.12 1.79 4.77
C MET A 497 11.29 0.90 3.85
N THR A 498 10.21 1.42 3.26
CA THR A 498 9.42 0.69 2.26
C THR A 498 10.27 0.29 1.05
N CYS A 499 11.02 1.24 0.48
CA CYS A 499 11.91 0.98 -0.66
C CYS A 499 13.09 0.07 -0.30
N PHE A 500 13.58 0.11 0.95
CA PHE A 500 14.63 -0.76 1.44
C PHE A 500 14.15 -2.21 1.58
N VAL A 501 12.94 -2.44 2.11
CA VAL A 501 12.32 -3.77 2.20
C VAL A 501 12.10 -4.36 0.79
N THR A 502 11.67 -3.56 -0.19
CA THR A 502 11.57 -4.00 -1.59
C THR A 502 12.94 -4.42 -2.15
N ALA A 503 13.97 -3.58 -2.01
CA ALA A 503 15.33 -3.88 -2.48
C ALA A 503 15.92 -5.16 -1.84
N LEU A 504 15.61 -5.39 -0.56
CA LEU A 504 16.01 -6.59 0.17
C LEU A 504 15.33 -7.86 -0.39
N GLY A 505 14.06 -7.76 -0.79
CA GLY A 505 13.33 -8.83 -1.48
C GLY A 505 13.91 -9.14 -2.87
N GLU A 506 14.12 -8.10 -3.68
CA GLU A 506 14.65 -8.21 -5.05
C GLU A 506 16.03 -8.90 -5.07
N ILE A 507 16.98 -8.46 -4.24
CA ILE A 507 18.33 -9.06 -4.25
C ILE A 507 18.36 -10.48 -3.67
N ALA A 508 17.48 -10.82 -2.73
CA ALA A 508 17.40 -12.17 -2.15
C ALA A 508 16.88 -13.18 -3.19
N LEU A 509 15.84 -12.80 -3.95
CA LEU A 509 15.34 -13.58 -5.08
C LEU A 509 16.38 -13.65 -6.22
N ALA A 510 16.99 -12.52 -6.59
CA ALA A 510 18.04 -12.50 -7.61
C ALA A 510 19.23 -13.41 -7.24
N GLY A 511 19.65 -13.41 -5.97
CA GLY A 511 20.70 -14.30 -5.48
C GLY A 511 20.32 -15.79 -5.57
N ALA A 512 19.07 -16.14 -5.27
CA ALA A 512 18.58 -17.50 -5.44
C ALA A 512 18.56 -17.93 -6.92
N PHE A 513 17.91 -17.16 -7.80
CA PHE A 513 17.79 -17.48 -9.23
C PHE A 513 19.14 -17.48 -9.96
N ALA A 514 20.04 -16.53 -9.67
CA ALA A 514 21.40 -16.56 -10.19
C ALA A 514 22.17 -17.80 -9.71
N SER A 515 22.05 -18.18 -8.44
CA SER A 515 22.72 -19.39 -7.92
C SER A 515 22.19 -20.67 -8.60
N HIS A 516 20.91 -20.73 -8.95
CA HIS A 516 20.36 -21.83 -9.73
C HIS A 516 20.86 -21.83 -11.18
N TYR A 517 20.90 -20.66 -11.83
CA TYR A 517 21.37 -20.54 -13.21
C TYR A 517 22.80 -21.07 -13.38
N TRP A 518 23.73 -20.54 -12.58
CA TRP A 518 25.17 -20.83 -12.68
C TRP A 518 25.63 -22.14 -12.00
N ALA A 519 24.73 -22.87 -11.32
CA ALA A 519 25.04 -24.19 -10.78
C ALA A 519 25.25 -25.22 -11.92
N VAL A 520 26.34 -25.98 -11.88
CA VAL A 520 26.60 -27.06 -12.83
C VAL A 520 25.78 -28.29 -12.45
N ASP A 521 25.87 -28.72 -11.19
CA ASP A 521 25.02 -29.76 -10.61
C ASP A 521 23.93 -29.09 -9.76
N LYS A 522 22.70 -29.02 -10.28
CA LYS A 522 21.59 -28.36 -9.60
C LYS A 522 21.25 -29.01 -8.24
N ASN A 523 21.53 -30.29 -8.05
CA ASN A 523 21.17 -31.01 -6.82
C ASN A 523 22.24 -30.91 -5.73
N ARG A 524 23.52 -30.79 -6.12
CA ARG A 524 24.64 -30.69 -5.17
C ARG A 524 25.09 -29.25 -4.90
N ASP A 525 25.07 -28.39 -5.90
CA ASP A 525 25.71 -27.07 -5.82
C ASP A 525 24.75 -25.99 -5.27
N ILE A 526 23.43 -26.24 -5.30
CA ILE A 526 22.39 -25.36 -4.75
C ILE A 526 22.13 -25.68 -3.27
N PRO A 527 22.16 -24.71 -2.35
CA PRO A 527 21.86 -24.93 -0.93
C PRO A 527 20.36 -25.21 -0.68
N THR A 528 20.05 -25.93 0.39
CA THR A 528 18.66 -26.28 0.78
C THR A 528 17.72 -25.08 0.96
N PHE A 529 18.23 -23.95 1.44
CA PHE A 529 17.47 -22.70 1.60
C PHE A 529 18.16 -21.56 0.82
N PRO A 530 18.00 -21.49 -0.51
CA PRO A 530 18.76 -20.57 -1.36
C PRO A 530 18.38 -19.11 -1.11
N VAL A 531 17.09 -18.81 -0.93
CA VAL A 531 16.60 -17.44 -0.69
C VAL A 531 17.06 -16.91 0.66
N LEU A 532 16.95 -17.71 1.73
CA LEU A 532 17.42 -17.30 3.07
C LEU A 532 18.94 -17.09 3.08
N ARG A 533 19.70 -17.95 2.39
CA ARG A 533 21.15 -17.78 2.26
C ARG A 533 21.49 -16.50 1.50
N ALA A 534 20.81 -16.21 0.38
CA ALA A 534 20.97 -14.99 -0.38
C ALA A 534 20.62 -13.73 0.43
N LEU A 535 19.54 -13.78 1.22
CA LEU A 535 19.13 -12.73 2.16
C LEU A 535 20.23 -12.46 3.21
N CYS A 536 20.79 -13.50 3.82
CA CYS A 536 21.90 -13.36 4.78
C CYS A 536 23.16 -12.76 4.13
N PHE A 537 23.49 -13.15 2.89
CA PHE A 537 24.58 -12.53 2.13
C PHE A 537 24.31 -11.04 1.84
N ALA A 538 23.09 -10.69 1.44
CA ALA A 538 22.70 -9.30 1.17
C ALA A 538 22.82 -8.42 2.43
N MET A 539 22.27 -8.88 3.56
CA MET A 539 22.35 -8.17 4.84
C MET A 539 23.78 -8.04 5.38
N LYS A 540 24.65 -9.04 5.15
CA LYS A 540 26.03 -9.00 5.67
C LYS A 540 27.00 -8.18 4.81
N TYR A 541 26.88 -8.24 3.48
CA TYR A 541 27.89 -7.67 2.58
C TYR A 541 27.37 -6.51 1.72
N ASN A 542 26.08 -6.47 1.37
CA ASN A 542 25.54 -5.52 0.39
C ASN A 542 24.68 -4.41 1.02
N LEU A 543 24.56 -4.37 2.36
CA LEU A 543 23.61 -3.51 3.08
C LEU A 543 23.71 -2.02 2.71
N GLY A 544 24.92 -1.49 2.57
CA GLY A 544 25.16 -0.10 2.17
C GLY A 544 24.68 0.21 0.75
N SER A 545 24.89 -0.71 -0.20
CA SER A 545 24.43 -0.59 -1.58
C SER A 545 22.91 -0.66 -1.69
N LEU A 546 22.25 -1.53 -0.90
CA LEU A 546 20.79 -1.60 -0.81
C LEU A 546 20.21 -0.31 -0.23
N ALA A 547 20.79 0.19 0.87
CA ALA A 547 20.37 1.42 1.51
C ALA A 547 20.49 2.63 0.55
N PHE A 548 21.57 2.68 -0.24
CA PHE A 548 21.77 3.72 -1.25
C PHE A 548 20.79 3.61 -2.43
N GLY A 549 20.62 2.43 -3.03
CA GLY A 549 19.70 2.24 -4.15
C GLY A 549 18.25 2.53 -3.77
N SER A 550 17.82 2.11 -2.58
CA SER A 550 16.50 2.42 -2.03
C SER A 550 16.32 3.91 -1.66
N LEU A 551 17.37 4.58 -1.17
CA LEU A 551 17.36 6.02 -0.89
C LEU A 551 17.06 6.85 -2.15
N LEU A 552 17.65 6.51 -3.29
CA LEU A 552 17.40 7.22 -4.56
C LEU A 552 15.91 7.19 -4.95
N ILE A 553 15.26 6.03 -4.82
CA ILE A 553 13.82 5.88 -5.09
C ILE A 553 12.99 6.65 -4.05
N ALA A 554 13.38 6.57 -2.77
CA ALA A 554 12.67 7.21 -1.67
C ALA A 554 12.66 8.74 -1.77
N ILE A 555 13.79 9.35 -2.14
CA ILE A 555 13.91 10.80 -2.40
C ILE A 555 12.93 11.21 -3.51
N VAL A 556 12.91 10.48 -4.64
CA VAL A 556 12.01 10.79 -5.76
C VAL A 556 10.54 10.62 -5.37
N LYS A 557 10.18 9.55 -4.64
CA LYS A 557 8.82 9.38 -4.11
C LYS A 557 8.39 10.51 -3.18
N PHE A 558 9.27 10.92 -2.27
CA PHE A 558 9.00 12.00 -1.32
C PHE A 558 8.79 13.35 -2.04
N ILE A 559 9.61 13.66 -3.05
CA ILE A 559 9.43 14.86 -3.87
C ILE A 559 8.11 14.82 -4.63
N ARG A 560 7.70 13.67 -5.18
CA ARG A 560 6.37 13.53 -5.82
C ARG A 560 5.23 13.87 -4.86
N VAL A 561 5.27 13.36 -3.64
CA VAL A 561 4.25 13.67 -2.62
C VAL A 561 4.25 15.15 -2.23
N ILE A 562 5.42 15.79 -2.14
CA ILE A 562 5.51 17.25 -1.94
C ILE A 562 4.88 18.00 -3.12
N LEU A 563 5.17 17.62 -4.36
CA LEU A 563 4.56 18.24 -5.55
C LEU A 563 3.04 18.05 -5.60
N ASP A 564 2.52 16.89 -5.16
CA ASP A 564 1.08 16.66 -5.03
C ASP A 564 0.43 17.50 -3.92
N TYR A 565 1.11 17.68 -2.77
CA TYR A 565 0.66 18.58 -1.71
C TYR A 565 0.67 20.06 -2.14
N LEU A 566 1.75 20.52 -2.79
CA LEU A 566 1.90 21.90 -3.26
C LEU A 566 0.89 22.25 -4.35
N ASP A 567 0.63 21.34 -5.29
CA ASP A 567 -0.40 21.52 -6.33
C ASP A 567 -1.80 21.65 -5.69
N LYS A 568 -2.17 20.74 -4.76
CA LYS A 568 -3.44 20.85 -4.00
C LYS A 568 -3.56 22.19 -3.28
N LYS A 569 -2.50 22.63 -2.57
CA LYS A 569 -2.47 23.94 -1.88
C LYS A 569 -2.54 25.11 -2.85
N SER A 570 -1.97 24.97 -4.05
CA SER A 570 -2.02 25.98 -5.10
C SER A 570 -3.37 26.07 -5.80
N GLN A 571 -4.29 25.10 -5.68
CA GLN A 571 -5.61 25.22 -6.30
C GLN A 571 -6.45 26.37 -5.72
N THR A 572 -6.16 26.79 -4.48
CA THR A 572 -6.72 27.98 -3.84
C THR A 572 -6.27 29.30 -4.52
N THR A 573 -5.21 29.28 -5.33
CA THR A 573 -4.70 30.46 -6.06
C THR A 573 -4.81 30.23 -7.56
N GLN A 574 -5.58 31.05 -8.29
CA GLN A 574 -5.94 30.81 -9.70
C GLN A 574 -4.79 31.05 -10.73
N ASN A 575 -3.54 30.75 -10.39
CA ASN A 575 -2.37 30.96 -11.25
C ASN A 575 -2.17 29.78 -12.23
N SER A 576 -2.68 29.90 -13.46
CA SER A 576 -2.57 28.86 -14.50
C SER A 576 -1.13 28.45 -14.84
N VAL A 577 -0.17 29.38 -14.79
CA VAL A 577 1.26 29.10 -15.04
C VAL A 577 1.83 28.17 -13.98
N LEU A 578 1.46 28.36 -12.70
CA LEU A 578 1.95 27.53 -11.60
C LEU A 578 1.41 26.10 -11.69
N LYS A 579 0.14 25.94 -12.10
CA LYS A 579 -0.47 24.62 -12.41
C LYS A 579 0.26 23.90 -13.54
N ALA A 580 0.64 24.62 -14.60
CA ALA A 580 1.41 24.05 -15.71
C ALA A 580 2.81 23.57 -15.27
N ILE A 581 3.51 24.35 -14.43
CA ILE A 581 4.81 23.96 -13.86
C ILE A 581 4.68 22.70 -12.99
N PHE A 582 3.68 22.63 -12.10
CA PHE A 582 3.47 21.42 -11.29
C PHE A 582 3.13 20.20 -12.14
N CYS A 583 2.34 20.34 -13.20
CA CYS A 583 2.06 19.24 -14.14
C CYS A 583 3.35 18.70 -14.79
N LEU A 584 4.21 19.59 -15.31
CA LEU A 584 5.50 19.21 -15.90
C LEU A 584 6.44 18.52 -14.90
N LEU A 585 6.57 19.07 -13.69
CA LEU A 585 7.40 18.47 -12.64
C LEU A 585 6.87 17.10 -12.21
N LYS A 586 5.56 16.94 -12.01
CA LYS A 586 4.95 15.65 -11.66
C LYS A 586 5.22 14.59 -12.74
N CYS A 587 5.10 14.95 -14.01
CA CYS A 587 5.42 14.08 -15.13
C CYS A 587 6.91 13.68 -15.11
N TRP A 588 7.82 14.65 -14.97
CA TRP A 588 9.27 14.40 -14.93
C TRP A 588 9.69 13.50 -13.76
N PHE A 589 9.21 13.78 -12.54
CA PHE A 589 9.51 12.94 -11.38
C PHE A 589 8.85 11.55 -11.45
N TRP A 590 7.69 11.40 -12.11
CA TRP A 590 7.11 10.08 -12.39
C TRP A 590 8.00 9.27 -13.36
N CYS A 591 8.44 9.87 -14.46
CA CYS A 591 9.40 9.25 -15.38
C CYS A 591 10.72 8.88 -14.68
N LEU A 592 11.23 9.75 -13.80
CA LEU A 592 12.42 9.49 -13.01
C LEU A 592 12.22 8.33 -12.02
N GLU A 593 11.06 8.21 -11.36
CA GLU A 593 10.76 7.07 -10.49
C GLU A 593 10.77 5.75 -11.26
N VAL A 594 10.12 5.71 -12.43
CA VAL A 594 10.08 4.52 -13.30
C VAL A 594 11.49 4.15 -13.76
N PHE A 595 12.28 5.12 -14.21
CA PHE A 595 13.67 4.89 -14.63
C PHE A 595 14.56 4.40 -13.48
N LEU A 596 14.46 5.01 -12.29
CA LEU A 596 15.26 4.59 -11.14
C LEU A 596 14.87 3.20 -10.64
N LYS A 597 13.59 2.83 -10.63
CA LYS A 597 13.15 1.45 -10.34
C LYS A 597 13.75 0.45 -11.34
N PHE A 598 13.66 0.75 -12.63
CA PHE A 598 14.27 -0.08 -13.66
C PHE A 598 15.79 -0.23 -13.45
N LEU A 599 16.51 0.88 -13.22
CA LEU A 599 17.95 0.85 -13.03
C LEU A 599 18.37 0.09 -11.76
N THR A 600 17.70 0.33 -10.63
CA THR A 600 18.00 -0.29 -9.33
C THR A 600 17.72 -1.79 -9.32
N LYS A 601 16.55 -2.24 -9.79
CA LYS A 601 16.19 -3.67 -9.89
C LYS A 601 17.25 -4.46 -10.66
N ASN A 602 17.65 -3.95 -11.83
CA ASN A 602 18.67 -4.57 -12.67
C ASN A 602 20.09 -4.49 -12.06
N ALA A 603 20.40 -3.41 -11.34
CA ALA A 603 21.64 -3.31 -10.57
C ALA A 603 21.72 -4.37 -9.47
N TYR A 604 20.63 -4.62 -8.73
CA TYR A 604 20.59 -5.64 -7.68
C TYR A 604 20.80 -7.06 -8.24
N ILE A 605 20.34 -7.36 -9.46
CA ILE A 605 20.65 -8.62 -10.14
C ILE A 605 22.16 -8.75 -10.38
N MET A 606 22.81 -7.73 -10.93
CA MET A 606 24.27 -7.75 -11.15
C MET A 606 25.07 -7.78 -9.83
N MET A 607 24.57 -7.14 -8.76
CA MET A 607 25.13 -7.25 -7.42
C MET A 607 25.01 -8.67 -6.84
N ALA A 608 23.90 -9.36 -7.10
CA ALA A 608 23.70 -10.74 -6.67
C ALA A 608 24.72 -11.68 -7.35
N ILE A 609 24.88 -11.56 -8.68
CA ILE A 609 25.83 -12.34 -9.49
C ILE A 609 27.28 -12.04 -9.05
N TYR A 610 27.72 -10.78 -9.14
CA TYR A 610 29.15 -10.44 -8.99
C TYR A 610 29.58 -9.98 -7.60
N GLY A 611 28.68 -9.44 -6.78
CA GLY A 611 29.04 -8.82 -5.49
C GLY A 611 29.78 -7.49 -5.61
N LYS A 612 29.62 -6.76 -6.73
CA LYS A 612 30.15 -5.41 -6.91
C LYS A 612 29.24 -4.38 -6.20
N GLY A 613 29.75 -3.17 -5.92
CA GLY A 613 28.95 -2.06 -5.38
C GLY A 613 27.88 -1.56 -6.35
N PHE A 614 27.00 -0.66 -5.86
CA PHE A 614 25.77 -0.27 -6.58
C PHE A 614 26.05 0.33 -7.97
N PHE A 615 26.89 1.36 -8.05
CA PHE A 615 27.12 2.10 -9.31
C PHE A 615 27.75 1.25 -10.40
N THR A 616 28.71 0.38 -10.06
CA THR A 616 29.34 -0.52 -11.02
C THR A 616 28.32 -1.52 -11.57
N SER A 617 27.53 -2.12 -10.69
CA SER A 617 26.48 -3.07 -11.06
C SER A 617 25.39 -2.43 -11.93
N ALA A 618 24.97 -1.20 -11.60
CA ALA A 618 23.98 -0.44 -12.36
C ALA A 618 24.48 -0.06 -13.77
N LYS A 619 25.76 0.34 -13.89
CA LYS A 619 26.41 0.59 -15.18
C LYS A 619 26.49 -0.67 -16.02
N ASP A 620 26.98 -1.77 -15.43
CA ASP A 620 27.15 -3.04 -16.13
C ASP A 620 25.79 -3.57 -16.63
N SER A 621 24.75 -3.60 -15.76
CA SER A 621 23.39 -4.02 -16.16
C SER A 621 22.80 -3.14 -17.26
N PHE A 622 22.93 -1.82 -17.14
CA PHE A 622 22.36 -0.89 -18.13
C PHE A 622 23.01 -1.06 -19.50
N LEU A 623 24.35 -1.21 -19.55
CA LEU A 623 25.07 -1.43 -20.80
C LEU A 623 24.76 -2.80 -21.43
N LEU A 624 24.55 -3.85 -20.63
CA LEU A 624 24.16 -5.18 -21.11
C LEU A 624 22.74 -5.17 -21.73
N LEU A 625 21.79 -4.56 -21.03
CA LEU A 625 20.38 -4.48 -21.44
C LEU A 625 20.19 -3.58 -22.67
N THR A 626 20.87 -2.43 -22.74
CA THR A 626 20.79 -1.53 -23.90
C THR A 626 21.36 -2.17 -25.17
N ARG A 627 22.48 -2.90 -25.08
CA ARG A 627 23.03 -3.71 -26.19
C ARG A 627 22.05 -4.78 -26.70
N ASN A 628 21.13 -5.25 -25.85
CA ASN A 628 20.16 -6.30 -26.16
C ASN A 628 18.71 -5.80 -26.19
N CYS A 629 18.46 -4.49 -26.34
CA CYS A 629 17.18 -3.83 -26.04
C CYS A 629 15.94 -4.52 -26.62
N ILE A 630 15.99 -4.99 -27.88
CA ILE A 630 14.86 -5.70 -28.52
C ILE A 630 14.50 -6.99 -27.78
N ARG A 631 15.49 -7.74 -27.27
CA ARG A 631 15.24 -8.97 -26.49
C ARG A 631 14.60 -8.62 -25.14
N VAL A 632 15.11 -7.58 -24.47
CA VAL A 632 14.58 -7.07 -23.19
C VAL A 632 13.11 -6.68 -23.35
N VAL A 633 12.79 -5.81 -24.31
CA VAL A 633 11.42 -5.32 -24.53
C VAL A 633 10.45 -6.47 -24.79
N VAL A 634 10.81 -7.44 -25.63
CA VAL A 634 9.93 -8.58 -25.94
C VAL A 634 9.68 -9.47 -24.72
N ILE A 635 10.72 -9.78 -23.95
CA ILE A 635 10.59 -10.64 -22.76
C ILE A 635 9.76 -9.94 -21.68
N ASN A 636 10.01 -8.66 -21.42
CA ASN A 636 9.26 -7.89 -20.43
C ASN A 636 7.77 -7.78 -20.82
N GLN A 637 7.46 -7.54 -22.10
CA GLN A 637 6.06 -7.44 -22.56
C GLN A 637 5.32 -8.77 -22.53
N VAL A 638 5.95 -9.88 -22.96
CA VAL A 638 5.35 -11.22 -22.89
C VAL A 638 5.12 -11.63 -21.43
N THR A 639 6.06 -11.34 -20.54
CA THR A 639 5.96 -11.65 -19.10
C THR A 639 4.86 -10.80 -18.46
N ALA A 640 4.87 -9.49 -18.65
CA ALA A 640 3.85 -8.58 -18.10
C ALA A 640 2.43 -8.98 -18.54
N PHE A 641 2.25 -9.36 -19.82
CA PHE A 641 0.97 -9.82 -20.34
C PHE A 641 0.50 -11.16 -19.72
N LEU A 642 1.40 -12.14 -19.61
CA LEU A 642 1.12 -13.44 -18.98
C LEU A 642 0.77 -13.28 -17.48
N LEU A 643 1.49 -12.43 -16.76
CA LEU A 643 1.20 -12.07 -15.37
C LEU A 643 -0.12 -11.29 -15.25
N PHE A 644 -0.43 -10.37 -16.18
CA PHE A 644 -1.70 -9.64 -16.20
C PHE A 644 -2.90 -10.58 -16.34
N ILE A 645 -2.85 -11.60 -17.21
CA ILE A 645 -3.93 -12.58 -17.34
C ILE A 645 -4.23 -13.26 -16.00
N GLY A 646 -3.19 -13.69 -15.27
CA GLY A 646 -3.39 -14.33 -13.97
C GLY A 646 -3.93 -13.37 -12.90
N LYS A 647 -3.40 -12.13 -12.82
CA LYS A 647 -3.88 -11.10 -11.88
C LYS A 647 -5.37 -10.81 -12.15
N ALA A 648 -5.75 -10.67 -13.43
CA ALA A 648 -7.14 -10.47 -13.84
C ALA A 648 -8.03 -11.70 -13.52
N ALA A 649 -7.59 -12.92 -13.83
CA ALA A 649 -8.36 -14.14 -13.58
C ALA A 649 -8.66 -14.36 -12.10
N ILE A 650 -7.66 -14.18 -11.22
CA ILE A 650 -7.80 -14.30 -9.77
C ILE A 650 -8.73 -13.20 -9.23
N THR A 651 -8.46 -11.94 -9.60
CA THR A 651 -9.22 -10.78 -9.11
C THR A 651 -10.69 -10.85 -9.53
N ILE A 652 -10.96 -11.12 -10.81
CA ILE A 652 -12.32 -11.23 -11.34
C ILE A 652 -13.04 -12.44 -10.75
N GLY A 653 -12.40 -13.61 -10.68
CA GLY A 653 -13.01 -14.82 -10.12
C GLY A 653 -13.45 -14.64 -8.67
N ILE A 654 -12.62 -13.99 -7.85
CA ILE A 654 -12.94 -13.71 -6.45
C ILE A 654 -13.94 -12.55 -6.32
N GLY A 655 -13.90 -11.56 -7.21
CA GLY A 655 -14.93 -10.52 -7.32
C GLY A 655 -16.32 -11.09 -7.59
N VAL A 656 -16.42 -12.11 -8.46
CA VAL A 656 -17.67 -12.83 -8.72
C VAL A 656 -18.15 -13.59 -7.48
N VAL A 657 -17.26 -14.31 -6.77
CA VAL A 657 -17.59 -14.98 -5.50
C VAL A 657 -18.07 -13.97 -4.44
N ALA A 658 -17.35 -12.86 -4.28
CA ALA A 658 -17.71 -11.78 -3.36
C ALA A 658 -19.07 -11.17 -3.72
N TYR A 659 -19.37 -10.98 -5.01
CA TYR A 659 -20.67 -10.49 -5.46
C TYR A 659 -21.81 -11.44 -5.05
N PHE A 660 -21.69 -12.75 -5.31
CA PHE A 660 -22.73 -13.71 -4.91
C PHE A 660 -22.89 -13.82 -3.38
N TRP A 661 -21.80 -13.67 -2.64
CA TRP A 661 -21.81 -13.69 -1.16
C TRP A 661 -22.46 -12.43 -0.57
N PHE A 662 -21.97 -11.23 -0.88
CA PHE A 662 -22.43 -9.98 -0.26
C PHE A 662 -23.79 -9.49 -0.79
N THR A 663 -24.29 -10.02 -1.91
CA THR A 663 -25.68 -9.78 -2.35
C THR A 663 -26.70 -10.74 -1.72
N GLY A 664 -26.27 -11.67 -0.86
CA GLY A 664 -27.15 -12.66 -0.23
C GLY A 664 -27.75 -13.68 -1.20
N LYS A 665 -27.24 -13.77 -2.43
CA LYS A 665 -27.66 -14.75 -3.45
C LYS A 665 -27.13 -16.16 -3.16
N TRP A 666 -26.03 -16.26 -2.42
CA TRP A 666 -25.49 -17.51 -1.91
C TRP A 666 -25.73 -17.60 -0.40
N THR A 667 -26.71 -18.40 -0.01
CA THR A 667 -26.95 -18.76 1.40
C THR A 667 -26.21 -20.05 1.73
N ILE A 668 -25.48 -20.06 2.85
CA ILE A 668 -24.79 -21.26 3.38
C ILE A 668 -25.42 -21.57 4.73
N ASP A 669 -25.96 -22.78 4.88
CA ASP A 669 -26.62 -23.21 6.11
C ASP A 669 -25.67 -23.09 7.32
N GLY A 670 -26.13 -22.41 8.37
CA GLY A 670 -25.35 -22.17 9.59
C GLY A 670 -24.53 -20.87 9.60
N ILE A 671 -24.46 -20.10 8.51
CA ILE A 671 -23.83 -18.77 8.49
C ILE A 671 -24.93 -17.69 8.49
N PRO A 672 -24.95 -16.74 9.45
CA PRO A 672 -25.96 -15.68 9.47
C PRO A 672 -25.80 -14.76 8.26
N ARG A 673 -26.92 -14.43 7.61
CA ARG A 673 -26.99 -13.42 6.56
C ARG A 673 -26.57 -12.07 7.12
N VAL A 674 -25.74 -11.35 6.35
CA VAL A 674 -25.30 -9.99 6.67
C VAL A 674 -25.95 -9.04 5.67
N ASP A 675 -26.87 -8.21 6.15
CA ASP A 675 -27.51 -7.17 5.36
C ASP A 675 -26.71 -5.86 5.49
N LEU A 676 -26.09 -5.45 4.39
CA LEU A 676 -25.16 -4.31 4.31
C LEU A 676 -25.84 -3.12 3.63
N TYR A 677 -25.53 -1.89 4.06
CA TYR A 677 -25.99 -0.67 3.38
C TYR A 677 -25.40 -0.53 1.98
N TYR A 678 -24.11 -0.87 1.83
CA TYR A 678 -23.35 -0.75 0.59
C TYR A 678 -22.58 -2.04 0.29
N TYR A 679 -23.30 -3.10 -0.13
CA TYR A 679 -22.70 -4.41 -0.48
C TYR A 679 -21.55 -4.34 -1.51
N PHE A 680 -21.46 -3.28 -2.32
CA PHE A 680 -20.36 -3.07 -3.26
C PHE A 680 -19.03 -2.71 -2.58
N LEU A 681 -19.05 -2.13 -1.38
CA LEU A 681 -17.84 -1.73 -0.65
C LEU A 681 -16.93 -2.93 -0.31
N PRO A 682 -17.40 -4.00 0.38
CA PRO A 682 -16.55 -5.15 0.65
C PRO A 682 -16.11 -5.86 -0.63
N ILE A 683 -16.92 -5.83 -1.70
CA ILE A 683 -16.53 -6.36 -3.02
C ILE A 683 -15.34 -5.55 -3.59
N ILE A 684 -15.39 -4.22 -3.55
CA ILE A 684 -14.27 -3.36 -4.00
C ILE A 684 -13.02 -3.62 -3.17
N ILE A 685 -13.14 -3.79 -1.85
CA ILE A 685 -12.00 -4.06 -0.96
C ILE A 685 -11.41 -5.45 -1.24
N VAL A 686 -12.26 -6.46 -1.48
CA VAL A 686 -11.81 -7.80 -1.89
C VAL A 686 -11.15 -7.78 -3.28
N LEU A 687 -11.67 -7.00 -4.24
CA LEU A 687 -11.05 -6.82 -5.56
C LEU A 687 -9.66 -6.17 -5.45
N ILE A 688 -9.55 -5.07 -4.70
CA ILE A 688 -8.27 -4.38 -4.48
C ILE A 688 -7.28 -5.28 -3.72
N GLY A 689 -7.73 -5.94 -2.64
CA GLY A 689 -6.91 -6.83 -1.84
C GLY A 689 -6.43 -8.07 -2.60
N SER A 690 -7.32 -8.72 -3.37
CA SER A 690 -6.95 -9.87 -4.20
C SER A 690 -5.99 -9.49 -5.33
N TYR A 691 -6.15 -8.30 -5.94
CA TYR A 691 -5.19 -7.78 -6.91
C TYR A 691 -3.80 -7.60 -6.28
N PHE A 692 -3.68 -6.90 -5.15
CA PHE A 692 -2.38 -6.69 -4.47
C PHE A 692 -1.73 -8.01 -4.01
N ILE A 693 -2.51 -8.98 -3.53
CA ILE A 693 -1.98 -10.30 -3.17
C ILE A 693 -1.48 -11.04 -4.42
N ALA A 694 -2.24 -11.05 -5.52
CA ALA A 694 -1.81 -11.67 -6.78
C ALA A 694 -0.57 -10.97 -7.37
N ASP A 695 -0.50 -9.64 -7.27
CA ASP A 695 0.65 -8.79 -7.64
C ASP A 695 1.93 -9.29 -6.94
N MET A 696 1.89 -9.34 -5.62
CA MET A 696 2.98 -9.75 -4.73
C MET A 696 3.49 -11.19 -4.99
N PHE A 697 2.60 -12.14 -5.29
CA PHE A 697 3.03 -13.51 -5.66
C PHE A 697 3.70 -13.55 -7.04
N PHE A 698 3.26 -12.70 -7.96
CA PHE A 698 3.74 -12.69 -9.34
C PHE A 698 5.03 -11.89 -9.52
N ASP A 699 5.33 -10.96 -8.61
CA ASP A 699 6.63 -10.28 -8.55
C ASP A 699 7.79 -11.28 -8.39
N VAL A 700 7.59 -12.41 -7.70
CA VAL A 700 8.58 -13.51 -7.65
C VAL A 700 8.87 -14.06 -9.04
N TYR A 701 7.82 -14.24 -9.84
CA TYR A 701 7.92 -14.78 -11.18
C TYR A 701 8.61 -13.79 -12.13
N GLU A 702 8.25 -12.51 -12.05
CA GLU A 702 8.92 -11.43 -12.78
C GLU A 702 10.42 -11.37 -12.42
N MET A 703 10.75 -11.41 -11.12
CA MET A 703 12.12 -11.42 -10.62
C MET A 703 12.91 -12.66 -11.06
N ALA A 704 12.25 -13.82 -11.19
CA ALA A 704 12.84 -15.04 -11.74
C ALA A 704 13.19 -14.90 -13.23
N VAL A 705 12.27 -14.35 -14.02
CA VAL A 705 12.47 -14.12 -15.46
C VAL A 705 13.58 -13.10 -15.71
N ASP A 706 13.55 -11.95 -15.03
CA ASP A 706 14.56 -10.91 -15.17
C ASP A 706 15.97 -11.42 -14.80
N THR A 707 16.08 -12.14 -13.67
CA THR A 707 17.36 -12.70 -13.22
C THR A 707 17.90 -13.74 -14.19
N THR A 708 17.05 -14.69 -14.61
CA THR A 708 17.41 -15.75 -15.56
C THR A 708 17.83 -15.15 -16.90
N PHE A 709 17.14 -14.11 -17.35
CA PHE A 709 17.44 -13.43 -18.60
C PHE A 709 18.75 -12.63 -18.56
N ILE A 710 19.04 -11.90 -17.47
CA ILE A 710 20.36 -11.25 -17.31
C ILE A 710 21.48 -12.28 -17.24
N CYS A 711 21.30 -13.38 -16.49
CA CYS A 711 22.31 -14.46 -16.46
C CYS A 711 22.53 -15.07 -17.85
N PHE A 712 21.48 -15.21 -18.67
CA PHE A 712 21.57 -15.64 -20.06
C PHE A 712 22.28 -14.65 -20.99
N LEU A 713 22.10 -13.34 -20.79
CA LEU A 713 22.85 -12.33 -21.55
C LEU A 713 24.33 -12.35 -21.17
N GLU A 714 24.66 -12.47 -19.88
CA GLU A 714 26.04 -12.61 -19.39
C GLU A 714 26.70 -13.92 -19.86
N ASP A 715 26.02 -15.06 -19.79
CA ASP A 715 26.48 -16.35 -20.36
C ASP A 715 26.74 -16.23 -21.87
N GLY A 716 25.91 -15.44 -22.56
CA GLY A 716 26.03 -15.14 -23.98
C GLY A 716 27.23 -14.27 -24.36
N GLU A 717 27.72 -13.39 -23.47
CA GLU A 717 28.90 -12.52 -23.68
C GLU A 717 30.20 -13.11 -23.13
N GLN A 718 30.17 -13.85 -22.02
CA GLN A 718 31.38 -14.33 -21.34
C GLN A 718 31.87 -15.70 -21.77
N ASN A 719 30.96 -16.58 -22.20
CA ASN A 719 31.29 -17.94 -22.62
C ASN A 719 31.25 -18.07 -24.14
N ASP A 720 32.11 -18.94 -24.68
CA ASP A 720 32.27 -19.20 -26.12
C ASP A 720 31.87 -20.63 -26.51
N GLY A 721 31.71 -21.52 -25.52
CA GLY A 721 31.39 -22.94 -25.71
C GLY A 721 32.59 -23.86 -25.68
N SER A 722 33.81 -23.33 -25.52
CA SER A 722 35.03 -24.12 -25.33
C SER A 722 35.00 -24.89 -23.99
N PRO A 723 35.84 -25.92 -23.80
CA PRO A 723 35.95 -26.62 -22.52
C PRO A 723 36.32 -25.73 -21.33
N GLU A 724 37.06 -24.64 -21.54
CA GLU A 724 37.44 -23.67 -20.50
C GLU A 724 36.32 -22.67 -20.12
N LYS A 725 35.35 -22.50 -21.03
CA LYS A 725 34.22 -21.55 -20.95
C LYS A 725 32.95 -22.12 -21.62
N PRO A 726 32.39 -23.23 -21.09
CA PRO A 726 31.15 -23.79 -21.60
C PRO A 726 29.98 -22.86 -21.29
N PHE A 727 28.97 -22.86 -22.16
CA PHE A 727 27.68 -22.22 -21.85
C PHE A 727 26.94 -22.97 -20.75
N PHE A 728 26.31 -22.21 -19.86
CA PHE A 728 25.49 -22.70 -18.74
C PHE A 728 24.01 -22.79 -19.10
N MET A 729 23.56 -22.10 -20.16
CA MET A 729 22.18 -22.16 -20.65
C MET A 729 21.75 -23.56 -21.11
N SER A 730 20.44 -23.83 -21.06
CA SER A 730 19.89 -25.16 -21.39
C SER A 730 20.09 -25.54 -22.87
N ALA A 731 20.08 -26.84 -23.16
CA ALA A 731 20.23 -27.36 -24.53
C ALA A 731 19.16 -26.83 -25.51
N ASN A 732 17.95 -26.50 -25.01
CA ASN A 732 16.91 -25.87 -25.82
C ASN A 732 17.32 -24.45 -26.25
N LEU A 733 17.90 -23.66 -25.32
CA LEU A 733 18.40 -22.32 -25.60
C LEU A 733 19.61 -22.31 -26.53
N LEU A 734 20.55 -23.24 -26.34
CA LEU A 734 21.66 -23.47 -27.26
C LEU A 734 21.15 -23.73 -28.68
N LYS A 735 20.16 -24.63 -28.83
CA LYS A 735 19.52 -24.94 -30.12
C LYS A 735 18.81 -23.72 -30.74
N ILE A 736 18.11 -22.91 -29.94
CA ILE A 736 17.43 -21.68 -30.41
C ILE A 736 18.44 -20.62 -30.89
N LEU A 737 19.63 -20.55 -30.27
CA LEU A 737 20.70 -19.63 -30.67
C LEU A 737 21.64 -20.17 -31.77
N GLY A 738 21.55 -21.46 -32.11
CA GLY A 738 22.54 -22.12 -32.99
C GLY A 738 23.93 -22.27 -32.36
N LYS A 739 24.02 -22.20 -31.02
CA LYS A 739 25.26 -22.42 -30.26
C LYS A 739 25.37 -23.88 -29.80
N LYS A 740 26.59 -24.33 -29.49
CA LYS A 740 26.87 -25.65 -28.88
C LYS A 740 28.08 -25.54 -27.95
N ASN A 741 28.15 -26.41 -26.95
CA ASN A 741 29.39 -26.64 -26.21
C ASN A 741 30.25 -27.67 -26.97
N GLU A 742 31.56 -27.47 -26.98
CA GLU A 742 32.52 -28.39 -27.56
C GLU A 742 32.78 -29.54 -26.58
N THR A 743 32.36 -30.76 -26.95
CA THR A 743 32.76 -31.98 -26.26
C THR A 743 34.19 -32.33 -26.67
N HIS A 744 35.07 -32.67 -25.71
CA HIS A 744 36.44 -33.11 -26.01
C HIS A 744 36.44 -34.21 -27.07
N ILE A 745 36.98 -33.88 -28.25
CA ILE A 745 37.34 -34.90 -29.24
C ILE A 745 38.64 -35.51 -28.74
N ASN A 746 38.62 -36.81 -28.42
CA ASN A 746 39.86 -37.55 -28.18
C ASN A 746 40.74 -37.46 -29.43
N VAL A 747 41.85 -36.73 -29.33
CA VAL A 747 42.88 -36.67 -30.37
C VAL A 747 43.66 -37.99 -30.34
N SER A 748 43.09 -39.01 -30.95
CA SER A 748 43.70 -40.35 -30.99
C SER A 748 43.39 -41.14 -32.28
N SER A 749 43.54 -40.52 -33.45
CA SER A 749 43.85 -41.24 -34.71
C SER A 749 44.18 -40.30 -35.89
N SER A 750 45.39 -39.72 -35.92
CA SER A 750 45.92 -39.09 -37.14
C SER A 750 47.44 -39.25 -37.26
N SER A 751 47.93 -40.50 -37.25
CA SER A 751 49.35 -40.79 -37.48
C SER A 751 49.62 -42.16 -38.13
N SER A 752 48.97 -42.47 -39.27
CA SER A 752 49.45 -43.50 -40.22
C SER A 752 48.67 -43.53 -41.54
N ALA A 753 48.99 -42.65 -42.49
CA ALA A 753 48.65 -42.83 -43.91
C ALA A 753 49.53 -41.92 -44.80
N SER A 754 50.85 -42.15 -44.78
CA SER A 754 51.77 -41.63 -45.79
C SER A 754 52.58 -42.80 -46.34
N LYS A 755 52.06 -43.41 -47.41
CA LYS A 755 52.76 -44.07 -48.51
C LYS A 755 51.75 -44.49 -49.57
#